data_AF-A0A0M3INE4-F1
#
_entry.id   AF-A0A0M3INE4-F1
#
_cell.length_a   1.000
_cell.length_b   1.000
_cell.length_c   1.000
_cell.angle_alpha   90.00
_cell.angle_beta   90.00
_cell.angle_gamma   90.00
#
_symmetry.space_group_name_H-M   'P 1'
#
loop_
_entity.id
_entity.type
_entity.pdbx_description
1 polymer ?
#
loop_
_entity_poly.entity_id
_entity_poly.type
_entity_poly.pdbx_seq_one_letter_code
_entity_poly.pdbx_strand_id
1 'polypeptide(L)'
;MLVAHWAHFIYTDLVHIGSTQLSQGSKQIPLPCCSSETLHPECLPVIVDADDPRYGGFLSCMPYARTTVAPRPFCALGPREQANQATSYLDASVIYGSTPNRGNILRTFRDGHLLTSTESINGNMPPTSQIVNLTLVGSSSCASNGGKICFLSGTGQVNFLPSIATLHTIWIRQHNRIASHLLMHSLYRIPPSDYSVMWVCIRFAFNFTQIRGSASVVAKPPQSTLNPKWNDEQLFEESRRIVIAQLQHITYNEFLPIAVGRENWMKYGLQSEANGFSDSYSLSVDASVINSYAAVVGQFFYTIFVSHMAQYDDRGIRMSERPLNEYFYEPASLYFNERIEGVIRYLLLEPVHRPGLHMSDEFRDKLFKGAGNLGLDLAALILQTGRDHGIPPYTVWRQHCDGRKITSFNELVKDVVGGPETIKHLKRAFKHVDDVDLFILGLAEKPLRGALVGPTFSCIISLQFQKTKRGDRFWYENDLSPSGFTEEQLTEIKKTTMAQVICDNIDRIEQVQPMAFQMGDDYDNYPLFCNNSLLAGADFSKWRDYSPKVEMPITTASVEKALALGKLEVEERRKKEERNIRRNQHDFKSGDPLLSYSKMMRAKRQALEMAKVSDVLLETTKILMSGYATYLNHHFINSVLNNQHDFKSGDPLLSYSKMMRAKRQALEMAKVSDVLLETTKILMSGGGLDNGEKLPLHLDIPTLQRLLPQIDVST
;
A
#
# COMPACT_ATOMS: atom_id res chain seq x y z
N MET A 1 6.10 22.45 -5.42
CA MET A 1 4.79 21.98 -4.93
C MET A 1 4.73 20.46 -4.89
N LEU A 2 5.58 19.76 -5.66
CA LEU A 2 5.70 18.30 -5.67
C LEU A 2 5.88 17.71 -4.27
N VAL A 3 6.71 18.32 -3.41
CA VAL A 3 6.94 17.83 -2.03
C VAL A 3 5.67 17.77 -1.18
N ALA A 4 4.75 18.74 -1.30
CA ALA A 4 3.48 18.74 -0.56
C ALA A 4 2.53 17.66 -1.09
N HIS A 5 2.49 17.45 -2.41
CA HIS A 5 1.67 16.42 -3.05
C HIS A 5 2.19 15.02 -2.79
N TRP A 6 3.51 14.85 -2.74
CA TRP A 6 4.14 13.59 -2.35
C TRP A 6 3.89 13.26 -0.89
N ALA A 7 3.98 14.24 0.01
CA ALA A 7 3.62 14.06 1.41
C ALA A 7 2.16 13.57 1.56
N HIS A 8 1.22 14.16 0.81
CA HIS A 8 -0.15 13.68 0.74
C HIS A 8 -0.23 12.24 0.21
N PHE A 9 0.43 11.94 -0.91
CA PHE A 9 0.43 10.62 -1.54
C PHE A 9 0.89 9.52 -0.57
N ILE A 10 2.03 9.72 0.08
CA ILE A 10 2.61 8.80 1.06
C ILE A 10 1.76 8.70 2.31
N TYR A 11 1.22 9.82 2.80
CA TYR A 11 0.32 9.81 3.94
C TYR A 11 -0.92 8.96 3.67
N THR A 12 -1.54 9.09 2.49
CA THR A 12 -2.72 8.30 2.10
C THR A 12 -2.43 6.83 1.85
N ASP A 13 -1.15 6.45 1.66
CA ASP A 13 -0.73 5.05 1.55
C ASP A 13 -0.67 4.37 2.91
N LEU A 14 -0.23 5.12 3.93
CA LEU A 14 -0.09 4.62 5.30
C LEU A 14 -1.37 4.78 6.12
N VAL A 15 -2.22 5.78 5.82
CA VAL A 15 -3.28 6.22 6.73
C VAL A 15 -4.63 6.37 6.01
N HIS A 16 -5.61 5.63 6.52
CA HIS A 16 -7.03 5.87 6.23
C HIS A 16 -7.86 5.75 7.52
N ILE A 17 -8.13 6.89 8.15
CA ILE A 17 -8.96 6.97 9.35
C ILE A 17 -10.43 7.13 8.91
N GLY A 18 -11.27 6.16 9.25
CA GLY A 18 -12.70 6.21 8.99
C GLY A 18 -13.45 7.00 10.06
N SER A 19 -14.56 7.64 9.69
CA SER A 19 -15.52 8.22 10.63
C SER A 19 -16.62 7.22 10.96
N THR A 20 -17.20 7.34 12.16
CA THR A 20 -18.42 6.59 12.50
C THR A 20 -19.56 7.10 11.62
N GLN A 21 -20.33 6.17 11.05
CA GLN A 21 -21.44 6.46 10.14
C GLN A 21 -22.70 5.67 10.52
N LEU A 22 -23.86 6.20 10.18
CA LEU A 22 -25.14 5.51 10.32
C LEU A 22 -25.32 4.54 9.15
N SER A 23 -25.77 3.32 9.44
CA SER A 23 -26.09 2.33 8.42
C SER A 23 -27.61 2.32 8.19
N GLN A 24 -28.05 2.76 7.01
CA GLN A 24 -29.45 2.65 6.57
C GLN A 24 -29.55 1.68 5.39
N GLY A 25 -29.81 0.40 5.69
CA GLY A 25 -29.74 -0.66 4.68
C GLY A 25 -28.31 -0.85 4.17
N SER A 26 -28.11 -0.73 2.85
CA SER A 26 -26.78 -0.79 2.20
C SER A 26 -26.09 0.58 2.07
N LYS A 27 -26.72 1.67 2.50
CA LYS A 27 -26.15 3.02 2.42
C LYS A 27 -25.58 3.44 3.77
N GLN A 28 -24.35 3.92 3.75
CA GLN A 28 -23.74 4.60 4.88
C GLN A 28 -24.01 6.11 4.78
N ILE A 29 -24.44 6.71 5.87
CA ILE A 29 -24.83 8.13 5.95
C ILE A 29 -24.02 8.79 7.07
N PRO A 30 -23.48 10.01 6.88
CA PRO A 30 -22.82 10.75 7.95
C PRO A 30 -23.73 10.96 9.17
N LEU A 31 -23.17 10.89 10.38
CA LEU A 31 -23.94 11.21 11.60
C LEU A 31 -24.29 12.71 11.64
N PRO A 32 -25.55 13.08 11.92
CA PRO A 32 -25.97 14.48 12.00
C PRO A 32 -25.55 15.11 13.35
N CYS A 33 -24.27 15.47 13.47
CA CYS A 33 -23.67 15.91 14.74
C CYS A 33 -23.88 17.39 15.11
N CYS A 34 -24.70 18.14 14.37
CA CYS A 34 -25.08 19.52 14.70
C CYS A 34 -26.60 19.72 14.73
N SER A 35 -27.39 18.66 14.88
CA SER A 35 -28.85 18.77 15.01
C SER A 35 -29.26 19.23 16.41
N SER A 36 -30.45 19.82 16.54
CA SER A 36 -31.03 20.31 17.80
C SER A 36 -31.62 19.23 18.70
N GLU A 37 -31.57 17.97 18.29
CA GLU A 37 -32.05 16.82 19.06
C GLU A 37 -30.95 16.24 19.96
N THR A 38 -31.27 15.23 20.77
CA THR A 38 -30.28 14.52 21.60
C THR A 38 -29.10 14.07 20.76
N LEU A 39 -27.92 14.60 21.08
CA LEU A 39 -26.68 14.32 20.35
C LEU A 39 -26.31 12.83 20.52
N HIS A 40 -26.01 12.15 19.41
CA HIS A 40 -25.54 10.77 19.45
C HIS A 40 -24.19 10.69 20.22
N PRO A 41 -23.92 9.64 21.02
CA PRO A 41 -22.67 9.54 21.79
C PRO A 41 -21.37 9.57 20.97
N GLU A 42 -21.46 9.18 19.69
CA GLU A 42 -20.35 9.23 18.72
C GLU A 42 -20.22 10.59 18.01
N CYS A 43 -21.03 11.60 18.38
CA CYS A 43 -20.85 12.96 17.90
C CYS A 43 -19.95 13.75 18.85
N LEU A 44 -18.97 14.44 18.28
CA LEU A 44 -18.04 15.31 19.01
C LEU A 44 -17.83 16.62 18.22
N PRO A 45 -18.91 17.40 18.01
CA PRO A 45 -18.87 18.59 17.17
C PRO A 45 -17.87 19.63 17.66
N VAL A 46 -17.37 20.43 16.72
CA VAL A 46 -16.61 21.64 17.06
C VAL A 46 -17.61 22.76 17.28
N ILE A 47 -17.70 23.24 18.51
CA ILE A 47 -18.58 24.35 18.88
C ILE A 47 -17.98 25.65 18.32
N VAL A 48 -18.83 26.45 17.69
CA VAL A 48 -18.48 27.76 17.16
C VAL A 48 -19.00 28.81 18.13
N ASP A 49 -18.10 29.69 18.58
CA ASP A 49 -18.46 30.79 19.47
C ASP A 49 -19.26 31.87 18.73
N ALA A 50 -20.17 32.54 19.43
CA ALA A 50 -21.05 33.54 18.81
C ALA A 50 -20.29 34.78 18.30
N ASP A 51 -19.15 35.08 18.91
CA ASP A 51 -18.21 36.14 18.55
C ASP A 51 -17.12 35.67 17.57
N ASP A 52 -17.18 34.43 17.08
CA ASP A 52 -16.27 33.98 16.04
C ASP A 52 -16.39 34.89 14.81
N PRO A 53 -15.28 35.50 14.35
CA PRO A 53 -15.32 36.54 13.34
C PRO A 53 -15.76 36.04 11.96
N ARG A 54 -15.75 34.72 11.73
CA ARG A 54 -16.02 34.09 10.43
C ARG A 54 -17.30 33.29 10.44
N TYR A 55 -17.50 32.48 11.47
CA TYR A 55 -18.62 31.56 11.58
C TYR A 55 -19.73 32.08 12.49
N GLY A 56 -19.43 33.01 13.39
CA GLY A 56 -20.37 33.61 14.32
C GLY A 56 -21.59 34.20 13.59
N GLY A 57 -22.78 33.86 14.07
CA GLY A 57 -24.05 34.27 13.47
C GLY A 57 -24.50 33.47 12.25
N PHE A 58 -23.64 32.65 11.64
CA PHE A 58 -24.00 31.78 10.51
C PHE A 58 -24.04 30.29 10.89
N LEU A 59 -23.12 29.85 11.73
CA LEU A 59 -22.97 28.47 12.17
C LEU A 59 -22.72 28.45 13.68
N SER A 60 -23.39 27.57 14.42
CA SER A 60 -23.13 27.35 15.85
C SER A 60 -22.26 26.12 16.14
N CYS A 61 -22.05 25.28 15.13
CA CYS A 61 -21.44 23.97 15.26
C CYS A 61 -20.91 23.49 13.90
N MET A 62 -19.66 23.03 13.84
CA MET A 62 -19.16 22.25 12.71
C MET A 62 -19.33 20.75 12.99
N PRO A 63 -19.92 19.99 12.05
CA PRO A 63 -20.24 18.59 12.28
C PRO A 63 -18.98 17.74 12.33
N TYR A 64 -18.82 17.00 13.42
CA TYR A 64 -17.74 16.03 13.59
C TYR A 64 -18.26 14.79 14.29
N ALA A 65 -18.07 13.64 13.65
CA ALA A 65 -18.35 12.32 14.21
C ALA A 65 -17.02 11.67 14.59
N ARG A 66 -16.98 11.04 15.75
CA ARG A 66 -15.80 10.33 16.24
C ARG A 66 -15.36 9.25 15.27
N THR A 67 -14.06 9.05 15.22
CA THR A 67 -13.41 8.10 14.31
C THR A 67 -13.68 6.65 14.71
N THR A 68 -13.64 5.77 13.72
CA THR A 68 -13.97 4.35 13.88
C THR A 68 -12.97 3.68 14.82
N VAL A 69 -13.48 2.85 15.72
CA VAL A 69 -12.68 2.14 16.72
C VAL A 69 -12.13 0.81 16.21
N ALA A 70 -10.90 0.47 16.61
CA ALA A 70 -10.33 -0.84 16.40
C ALA A 70 -10.71 -1.76 17.57
N PRO A 71 -11.20 -2.99 17.30
CA PRO A 71 -11.43 -3.96 18.37
C PRO A 71 -10.09 -4.42 18.95
N ARG A 72 -9.98 -4.40 20.29
CA ARG A 72 -8.82 -4.96 20.98
C ARG A 72 -8.76 -6.48 20.79
N PRO A 73 -7.56 -7.11 20.77
CA PRO A 73 -7.44 -8.56 20.80
C PRO A 73 -8.30 -9.15 21.93
N PHE A 74 -9.02 -10.23 21.62
CA PHE A 74 -9.95 -10.91 22.54
C PHE A 74 -11.09 -10.04 23.10
N CYS A 75 -11.40 -8.90 22.46
CA CYS A 75 -12.40 -7.94 22.92
C CYS A 75 -12.15 -7.46 24.36
N ALA A 76 -10.88 -7.37 24.77
CA ALA A 76 -10.50 -6.90 26.10
C ALA A 76 -10.94 -5.45 26.33
N LEU A 77 -11.30 -5.12 27.59
CA LEU A 77 -11.58 -3.75 28.01
C LEU A 77 -10.30 -2.91 28.03
N GLY A 78 -10.41 -1.62 27.76
CA GLY A 78 -9.30 -0.68 27.81
C GLY A 78 -9.63 0.66 27.15
N PRO A 79 -8.66 1.57 27.03
CA PRO A 79 -8.87 2.84 26.33
C PRO A 79 -9.27 2.62 24.85
N ARG A 80 -9.96 3.62 24.29
CA ARG A 80 -10.38 3.61 22.88
C ARG A 80 -9.14 3.66 21.98
N GLU A 81 -9.04 2.74 21.03
CA GLU A 81 -8.03 2.74 19.96
C GLU A 81 -8.74 2.92 18.61
N GLN A 82 -8.17 3.71 17.72
CA GLN A 82 -8.77 3.99 16.41
C GLN A 82 -8.30 2.99 15.34
N ALA A 83 -9.18 2.70 14.39
CA ALA A 83 -8.88 1.81 13.27
C ALA A 83 -8.21 2.56 12.12
N ASN A 84 -7.09 2.02 11.64
CA ASN A 84 -6.52 2.38 10.35
C ASN A 84 -7.06 1.40 9.28
N GLN A 85 -7.68 1.93 8.23
CA GLN A 85 -8.23 1.14 7.13
C GLN A 85 -7.25 1.00 5.95
N ALA A 86 -6.10 1.67 6.01
CA ALA A 86 -5.00 1.51 5.06
C ALA A 86 -4.05 0.40 5.52
N THR A 87 -3.24 -0.11 4.58
CA THR A 87 -2.08 -0.92 4.92
C THR A 87 -1.07 -0.05 5.69
N SER A 88 -0.36 -0.63 6.66
CA SER A 88 0.64 0.14 7.44
C SER A 88 2.01 0.22 6.76
N TYR A 89 2.14 -0.41 5.59
CA TYR A 89 3.36 -0.49 4.79
C TYR A 89 3.33 0.54 3.67
N LEU A 90 4.50 0.91 3.18
CA LEU A 90 4.62 1.73 1.99
C LEU A 90 4.59 0.83 0.75
N ASP A 91 3.40 0.35 0.40
CA ASP A 91 3.14 -0.69 -0.59
C ASP A 91 2.30 -0.21 -1.80
N ALA A 92 2.19 1.11 -1.95
CA ALA A 92 1.46 1.76 -3.04
C ALA A 92 -0.01 1.32 -3.13
N SER A 93 -0.64 1.02 -2.00
CA SER A 93 -2.07 0.76 -1.86
C SER A 93 -2.93 1.92 -2.40
N VAL A 94 -2.40 3.13 -2.49
CA VAL A 94 -3.05 4.26 -3.17
C VAL A 94 -3.25 4.02 -4.67
N ILE A 95 -2.42 3.19 -5.30
CA ILE A 95 -2.51 2.77 -6.71
C ILE A 95 -3.23 1.42 -6.82
N TYR A 96 -2.81 0.42 -6.02
CA TYR A 96 -3.24 -0.98 -6.15
C TYR A 96 -4.47 -1.35 -5.30
N GLY A 97 -4.85 -0.50 -4.34
CA GLY A 97 -5.93 -0.74 -3.39
C GLY A 97 -5.50 -1.59 -2.20
N SER A 98 -6.16 -1.38 -1.05
CA SER A 98 -5.90 -2.13 0.19
C SER A 98 -6.76 -3.39 0.34
N THR A 99 -7.63 -3.70 -0.63
CA THR A 99 -8.49 -4.90 -0.62
C THR A 99 -8.41 -5.66 -1.95
N PRO A 100 -8.53 -6.99 -1.96
CA PRO A 100 -8.47 -7.79 -3.19
C PRO A 100 -9.52 -7.36 -4.22
N ASN A 101 -10.75 -7.07 -3.75
CA ASN A 101 -11.82 -6.59 -4.63
C ASN A 101 -11.45 -5.27 -5.30
N ARG A 102 -10.85 -4.33 -4.55
CA ARG A 102 -10.41 -3.03 -5.10
C ARG A 102 -9.25 -3.20 -6.09
N GLY A 103 -8.29 -4.07 -5.80
CA GLY A 103 -7.18 -4.35 -6.72
C GLY A 103 -7.66 -4.99 -8.02
N ASN A 104 -8.56 -5.97 -7.95
CA ASN A 104 -9.07 -6.66 -9.13
C ASN A 104 -9.83 -5.75 -10.11
N ILE A 105 -10.63 -4.80 -9.61
CA ILE A 105 -11.36 -3.86 -10.48
C ILE A 105 -10.46 -2.81 -11.16
N LEU A 106 -9.18 -2.72 -10.75
CA LEU A 106 -8.21 -1.79 -11.32
C LEU A 106 -7.32 -2.46 -12.39
N ARG A 107 -7.48 -3.76 -12.63
CA ARG A 107 -6.65 -4.56 -13.54
C ARG A 107 -7.35 -4.83 -14.86
N THR A 108 -6.59 -4.89 -15.95
CA THR A 108 -7.09 -5.32 -17.27
C THR A 108 -7.18 -6.85 -17.37
N PHE A 109 -6.41 -7.56 -16.53
CA PHE A 109 -6.11 -8.99 -16.65
C PHE A 109 -5.54 -9.37 -18.04
N ARG A 110 -4.80 -8.42 -18.65
CA ARG A 110 -4.07 -8.60 -19.89
C ARG A 110 -2.70 -7.94 -19.77
N ASP A 111 -1.66 -8.69 -20.15
CA ASP A 111 -0.26 -8.25 -20.20
C ASP A 111 0.28 -7.65 -18.88
N GLY A 112 -0.37 -7.98 -17.76
CA GLY A 112 -0.05 -7.45 -16.43
C GLY A 112 -0.44 -5.99 -16.22
N HIS A 113 -1.30 -5.40 -17.06
CA HIS A 113 -1.60 -3.97 -17.01
C HIS A 113 -2.69 -3.59 -16.00
N LEU A 114 -2.58 -2.36 -15.49
CA LEU A 114 -3.66 -1.62 -14.86
C LEU A 114 -4.58 -1.01 -15.91
N LEU A 115 -5.86 -0.92 -15.57
CA LEU A 115 -6.86 -0.22 -16.37
C LEU A 115 -6.52 1.26 -16.48
N THR A 116 -6.79 1.82 -17.64
CA THR A 116 -6.70 3.26 -17.90
C THR A 116 -7.91 3.72 -18.69
N SER A 117 -8.32 4.97 -18.51
CA SER A 117 -9.44 5.53 -19.27
C SER A 117 -9.07 5.75 -20.74
N THR A 118 -9.98 5.39 -21.64
CA THR A 118 -9.95 5.68 -23.08
C THR A 118 -10.72 6.95 -23.45
N GLU A 119 -11.45 7.56 -22.49
CA GLU A 119 -12.33 8.71 -22.73
C GLU A 119 -11.57 10.05 -22.76
N SER A 120 -10.31 10.07 -22.32
CA SER A 120 -9.45 11.23 -22.49
C SER A 120 -8.72 11.18 -23.82
N ILE A 121 -8.69 12.32 -24.52
CA ILE A 121 -8.09 12.47 -25.85
C ILE A 121 -6.59 12.05 -25.89
N ASN A 122 -5.88 12.05 -24.75
CA ASN A 122 -4.49 11.60 -24.63
C ASN A 122 -4.31 10.13 -24.17
N GLY A 123 -5.40 9.41 -23.84
CA GLY A 123 -5.34 8.07 -23.24
C GLY A 123 -4.56 7.99 -21.91
N ASN A 124 -4.56 6.82 -21.28
CA ASN A 124 -3.65 6.47 -20.18
C ASN A 124 -3.76 7.30 -18.88
N MET A 125 -4.96 7.80 -18.55
CA MET A 125 -5.31 8.33 -17.22
C MET A 125 -5.94 7.23 -16.34
N PRO A 126 -6.07 7.44 -15.02
CA PRO A 126 -6.81 6.51 -14.17
C PRO A 126 -8.19 6.17 -14.75
N PRO A 127 -8.68 4.94 -14.57
CA PRO A 127 -9.96 4.52 -15.10
C PRO A 127 -11.07 5.40 -14.55
N THR A 128 -12.09 5.68 -15.37
CA THR A 128 -13.23 6.48 -14.93
C THR A 128 -14.29 5.59 -14.29
N SER A 129 -15.09 6.20 -13.42
CA SER A 129 -16.17 5.49 -12.73
C SER A 129 -17.17 4.87 -13.75
N GLN A 130 -17.41 5.49 -14.91
CA GLN A 130 -18.29 4.92 -15.95
C GLN A 130 -17.83 3.57 -16.51
N ILE A 131 -16.52 3.30 -16.56
CA ILE A 131 -15.96 2.02 -17.05
C ILE A 131 -16.31 0.86 -16.10
N VAL A 132 -16.57 1.16 -14.82
CA VAL A 132 -16.75 0.16 -13.75
C VAL A 132 -18.14 0.33 -13.13
N ASN A 133 -19.22 -0.02 -13.85
CA ASN A 133 -20.64 -0.01 -13.40
C ASN A 133 -20.84 0.26 -11.88
N LEU A 134 -21.02 1.52 -11.47
CA LEU A 134 -21.00 1.91 -10.04
C LEU A 134 -22.31 1.63 -9.30
N THR A 135 -22.46 0.38 -8.88
CA THR A 135 -23.21 0.05 -7.65
C THR A 135 -22.31 -0.48 -6.54
N LEU A 136 -21.03 -0.74 -6.83
CA LEU A 136 -20.09 -1.46 -5.95
C LEU A 136 -19.02 -0.58 -5.27
N VAL A 137 -18.90 0.69 -5.65
CA VAL A 137 -17.89 1.62 -5.09
C VAL A 137 -18.62 2.75 -4.36
N GLY A 138 -18.83 2.57 -3.07
CA GLY A 138 -19.40 3.60 -2.20
C GLY A 138 -18.44 4.79 -2.06
N SER A 139 -18.85 5.93 -2.61
CA SER A 139 -18.61 7.33 -2.18
C SER A 139 -18.62 8.24 -3.41
N SER A 140 -19.82 8.59 -3.86
CA SER A 140 -20.06 9.62 -4.88
C SER A 140 -19.78 11.00 -4.28
N SER A 141 -18.62 11.59 -4.58
CA SER A 141 -18.31 12.97 -4.14
C SER A 141 -17.69 13.86 -5.22
N CYS A 142 -17.57 13.41 -6.47
CA CYS A 142 -17.40 14.34 -7.59
C CYS A 142 -18.78 14.87 -7.99
N ALA A 143 -18.89 16.17 -8.26
CA ALA A 143 -20.17 16.84 -8.51
C ALA A 143 -20.93 16.18 -9.69
N SER A 144 -22.00 15.44 -9.40
CA SER A 144 -22.87 14.83 -10.41
C SER A 144 -23.70 15.84 -11.22
N ASN A 145 -23.65 17.14 -10.91
CA ASN A 145 -24.32 18.15 -11.70
C ASN A 145 -23.49 18.49 -12.94
N GLY A 146 -23.79 17.81 -14.06
CA GLY A 146 -23.26 18.14 -15.39
C GLY A 146 -22.50 17.04 -16.13
N GLY A 147 -22.55 15.77 -15.69
CA GLY A 147 -21.90 14.67 -16.41
C GLY A 147 -20.39 14.51 -16.13
N LYS A 148 -19.90 15.03 -15.00
CA LYS A 148 -18.50 14.89 -14.58
C LYS A 148 -18.26 13.50 -13.98
N ILE A 149 -17.24 12.81 -14.47
CA ILE A 149 -16.90 11.44 -14.08
C ILE A 149 -15.76 11.47 -13.06
N CYS A 150 -15.76 10.60 -12.04
CA CYS A 150 -14.62 10.49 -11.11
C CYS A 150 -13.55 9.57 -11.69
N PHE A 151 -12.30 9.81 -11.31
CA PHE A 151 -11.22 8.84 -11.44
C PHE A 151 -11.32 7.73 -10.39
N LEU A 152 -10.86 6.55 -10.77
CA LEU A 152 -10.79 5.36 -9.94
C LEU A 152 -9.32 4.97 -9.76
N SER A 153 -8.88 4.78 -8.53
CA SER A 153 -7.54 4.31 -8.18
C SER A 153 -7.62 3.47 -6.89
N GLY A 154 -6.51 3.06 -6.30
CA GLY A 154 -6.51 2.30 -5.05
C GLY A 154 -7.29 3.00 -3.92
N THR A 155 -7.22 4.33 -3.87
CA THR A 155 -7.97 5.20 -2.94
C THR A 155 -8.92 6.17 -3.66
N GLY A 156 -9.97 6.61 -2.96
CA GLY A 156 -10.87 7.68 -3.43
C GLY A 156 -10.22 9.07 -3.41
N GLN A 157 -9.12 9.24 -2.67
CA GLN A 157 -8.38 10.49 -2.54
C GLN A 157 -7.72 10.94 -3.85
N VAL A 158 -7.66 10.08 -4.87
CA VAL A 158 -7.22 10.43 -6.23
C VAL A 158 -7.97 11.64 -6.78
N ASN A 159 -9.24 11.84 -6.39
CA ASN A 159 -10.06 12.95 -6.86
C ASN A 159 -9.95 14.22 -6.01
N PHE A 160 -9.16 14.23 -4.92
CA PHE A 160 -9.12 15.38 -3.99
C PHE A 160 -8.66 16.67 -4.69
N LEU A 161 -7.59 16.60 -5.49
CA LEU A 161 -7.13 17.67 -6.36
C LEU A 161 -6.70 17.08 -7.71
N PRO A 162 -6.83 17.84 -8.82
CA PRO A 162 -6.32 17.43 -10.13
C PRO A 162 -4.84 17.06 -10.10
N SER A 163 -4.02 17.84 -9.39
CA SER A 163 -2.59 17.55 -9.22
C SER A 163 -2.28 16.22 -8.52
N ILE A 164 -3.16 15.76 -7.62
CA ILE A 164 -3.05 14.43 -7.01
C ILE A 164 -3.39 13.36 -8.06
N ALA A 165 -4.48 13.52 -8.81
CA ALA A 165 -4.81 12.62 -9.91
C ALA A 165 -3.67 12.52 -10.94
N THR A 166 -2.99 13.64 -11.23
CA THR A 166 -1.82 13.68 -12.12
C THR A 166 -0.66 12.81 -11.57
N LEU A 167 -0.39 12.88 -10.26
CA LEU A 167 0.63 12.03 -9.62
C LEU A 167 0.26 10.54 -9.67
N HIS A 168 -1.00 10.19 -9.41
CA HIS A 168 -1.49 8.82 -9.58
C HIS A 168 -1.35 8.35 -11.04
N THR A 169 -1.62 9.23 -12.00
CA THR A 169 -1.49 8.93 -13.43
C THR A 169 -0.06 8.53 -13.79
N ILE A 170 0.95 9.26 -13.29
CA ILE A 170 2.37 8.93 -13.52
C ILE A 170 2.68 7.50 -13.06
N TRP A 171 2.23 7.12 -11.86
CA TRP A 171 2.54 5.81 -11.30
C TRP A 171 1.77 4.65 -11.96
N ILE A 172 0.54 4.89 -12.42
CA ILE A 172 -0.20 3.92 -13.24
C ILE A 172 0.50 3.71 -14.59
N ARG A 173 0.94 4.80 -15.24
CA ARG A 173 1.73 4.73 -16.48
C ARG A 173 3.05 4.00 -16.26
N GLN A 174 3.74 4.26 -15.14
CA GLN A 174 4.99 3.61 -14.81
C GLN A 174 4.81 2.10 -14.63
N HIS A 175 3.73 1.66 -13.98
CA HIS A 175 3.37 0.24 -13.88
C HIS A 175 3.18 -0.40 -15.26
N ASN A 176 2.32 0.19 -16.11
CA ASN A 176 2.05 -0.37 -17.45
C ASN A 176 3.28 -0.35 -18.36
N ARG A 177 4.15 0.66 -18.21
CA ARG A 177 5.44 0.76 -18.89
C ARG A 177 6.37 -0.38 -18.46
N ILE A 178 6.52 -0.61 -17.16
CA ILE A 178 7.34 -1.71 -16.63
C ILE A 178 6.80 -3.07 -17.10
N ALA A 179 5.49 -3.31 -16.99
CA ALA A 179 4.86 -4.54 -17.45
C ALA A 179 5.14 -4.80 -18.94
N SER A 180 5.07 -3.74 -19.76
CA SER A 180 5.40 -3.81 -21.19
C SER A 180 6.88 -4.12 -21.45
N HIS A 181 7.81 -3.57 -20.65
CA HIS A 181 9.24 -3.89 -20.74
C HIS A 181 9.57 -5.32 -20.28
N LEU A 182 8.88 -5.82 -19.26
CA LEU A 182 9.03 -7.21 -18.81
C LEU A 182 8.47 -8.19 -19.84
N LEU A 183 7.47 -7.77 -20.60
CA LEU A 183 6.93 -8.53 -21.72
C LEU A 183 7.83 -8.45 -22.96
N MET A 184 8.30 -7.26 -23.39
CA MET A 184 9.04 -7.03 -24.65
C MET A 184 10.52 -6.64 -24.46
N HIS A 185 11.45 -7.22 -25.23
CA HIS A 185 12.84 -6.75 -25.25
C HIS A 185 12.94 -5.40 -25.97
N SER A 186 13.58 -4.41 -25.34
CA SER A 186 13.97 -3.17 -26.03
C SER A 186 15.00 -3.50 -27.10
N LEU A 187 14.65 -3.38 -28.38
CA LEU A 187 15.64 -3.30 -29.43
C LEU A 187 16.32 -1.92 -29.30
N TYR A 188 17.65 -1.97 -29.17
CA TYR A 188 18.57 -0.85 -29.08
C TYR A 188 18.12 0.46 -29.78
N ARG A 189 18.31 1.59 -29.09
CA ARG A 189 18.35 2.94 -29.70
C ARG A 189 19.31 2.92 -30.90
N ILE A 190 18.78 2.99 -32.12
CA ILE A 190 19.55 3.34 -33.31
C ILE A 190 19.51 4.87 -33.45
N PRO A 191 20.65 5.57 -33.56
CA PRO A 191 20.68 7.02 -33.76
C PRO A 191 20.03 7.41 -35.11
N PRO A 192 19.43 8.62 -35.22
CA PRO A 192 18.63 9.04 -36.36
C PRO A 192 19.49 9.53 -37.55
N SER A 193 20.42 8.72 -38.04
CA SER A 193 21.28 9.10 -39.17
C SER A 193 21.23 8.19 -40.40
N ASP A 194 20.41 7.13 -40.44
CA ASP A 194 20.40 6.20 -41.60
C ASP A 194 19.00 5.92 -42.19
N TYR A 195 18.26 6.99 -42.50
CA TYR A 195 17.00 6.94 -43.26
C TYR A 195 17.17 7.05 -44.79
N SER A 196 18.34 6.71 -45.33
CA SER A 196 18.63 6.88 -46.76
C SER A 196 18.38 5.63 -47.63
N VAL A 197 18.15 4.45 -47.04
CA VAL A 197 18.05 3.20 -47.83
C VAL A 197 16.63 2.63 -47.94
N MET A 198 15.68 3.07 -47.10
CA MET A 198 14.32 2.50 -47.07
C MET A 198 13.34 3.14 -48.07
N TRP A 199 13.68 4.29 -48.66
CA TRP A 199 12.84 4.98 -49.65
C TRP A 199 13.01 4.50 -51.11
N VAL A 200 14.05 3.71 -51.39
CA VAL A 200 14.30 3.21 -52.76
C VAL A 200 13.40 2.02 -53.11
N CYS A 201 13.00 1.20 -52.13
CA CYS A 201 12.15 0.02 -52.40
C CYS A 201 10.66 0.35 -52.57
N ILE A 202 10.17 1.48 -52.04
CA ILE A 202 8.74 1.84 -52.10
C ILE A 202 8.37 2.52 -53.43
N ARG A 203 9.34 3.05 -54.19
CA ARG A 203 9.07 3.72 -55.47
C ARG A 203 9.05 2.79 -56.71
N PHE A 204 9.43 1.53 -56.59
CA PHE A 204 9.43 0.58 -57.72
C PHE A 204 8.16 -0.28 -57.83
N ALA A 205 7.24 -0.19 -56.87
CA ALA A 205 6.03 -1.04 -56.81
C ALA A 205 4.73 -0.34 -57.27
N PHE A 206 4.81 0.81 -57.94
CA PHE A 206 3.65 1.50 -58.53
C PHE A 206 3.84 1.69 -60.04
N ASN A 207 3.79 0.57 -60.77
CA ASN A 207 3.34 0.53 -62.16
C ASN A 207 3.23 -0.93 -62.59
N PHE A 208 2.09 -1.57 -62.30
CA PHE A 208 1.45 -2.52 -63.23
C PHE A 208 0.05 -2.86 -62.73
N THR A 209 -0.88 -2.76 -63.66
CA THR A 209 -2.32 -3.03 -63.57
C THR A 209 -2.65 -4.48 -63.25
N GLN A 210 -3.73 -4.67 -62.47
CA GLN A 210 -4.74 -5.73 -62.58
C GLN A 210 -4.27 -7.20 -62.43
N ILE A 211 -4.65 -7.86 -61.32
CA ILE A 211 -5.17 -9.24 -61.26
C ILE A 211 -5.72 -9.52 -59.85
N ARG A 212 -6.90 -10.15 -59.79
CA ARG A 212 -7.59 -10.68 -58.60
C ARG A 212 -6.77 -11.76 -57.91
N GLY A 213 -6.74 -11.75 -56.57
CA GLY A 213 -6.30 -12.91 -55.78
C GLY A 213 -6.20 -12.56 -54.30
N SER A 214 -7.04 -13.20 -53.49
CA SER A 214 -7.05 -13.12 -52.03
C SER A 214 -5.69 -13.53 -51.45
N ALA A 215 -4.98 -12.59 -50.82
CA ALA A 215 -3.86 -12.90 -49.94
C ALA A 215 -3.99 -12.04 -48.68
N SER A 216 -4.37 -12.69 -47.57
CA SER A 216 -4.19 -12.11 -46.23
C SER A 216 -2.70 -11.88 -46.03
N VAL A 217 -2.29 -10.61 -46.05
CA VAL A 217 -0.97 -10.22 -45.54
C VAL A 217 -1.07 -10.31 -44.01
N VAL A 218 -0.76 -11.48 -43.48
CA VAL A 218 -0.47 -11.63 -42.05
C VAL A 218 0.80 -10.84 -41.78
N ALA A 219 0.64 -9.63 -41.26
CA ALA A 219 1.74 -8.87 -40.69
C ALA A 219 2.36 -9.72 -39.57
N LYS A 220 3.58 -10.23 -39.78
CA LYS A 220 4.38 -10.81 -38.70
C LYS A 220 4.73 -9.70 -37.70
N PRO A 221 4.48 -9.86 -36.40
CA PRO A 221 4.91 -8.89 -35.41
C PRO A 221 6.44 -8.91 -35.24
N PRO A 222 7.09 -7.76 -34.96
CA PRO A 222 8.52 -7.72 -34.71
C PRO A 222 8.88 -8.21 -33.28
N GLN A 223 9.76 -9.21 -33.25
CA GLN A 223 10.89 -9.47 -32.34
C GLN A 223 10.76 -9.48 -30.79
N SER A 224 11.02 -10.69 -30.27
CA SER A 224 11.56 -11.12 -28.95
C SER A 224 11.01 -10.44 -27.69
N THR A 225 10.07 -11.13 -27.05
CA THR A 225 9.64 -10.89 -25.67
C THR A 225 10.78 -11.16 -24.67
N LEU A 226 10.92 -10.34 -23.61
CA LEU A 226 11.95 -10.52 -22.57
C LEU A 226 11.65 -11.78 -21.75
N ASN A 227 10.42 -11.86 -21.24
CA ASN A 227 9.89 -13.00 -20.49
C ASN A 227 8.64 -13.58 -21.18
N PRO A 228 8.76 -14.29 -22.32
CA PRO A 228 7.62 -14.87 -23.05
C PRO A 228 6.76 -15.84 -22.23
N LYS A 229 7.31 -16.38 -21.14
CA LYS A 229 6.70 -17.43 -20.34
C LYS A 229 5.85 -16.90 -19.19
N TRP A 230 5.99 -15.61 -18.85
CA TRP A 230 5.26 -15.04 -17.72
C TRP A 230 3.79 -14.87 -18.09
N ASN A 231 2.92 -15.25 -17.15
CA ASN A 231 1.49 -15.01 -17.30
C ASN A 231 1.13 -13.60 -16.82
N ASP A 232 -0.12 -13.19 -17.05
CA ASP A 232 -0.64 -11.88 -16.64
C ASP A 232 -0.39 -11.59 -15.15
N GLU A 233 -0.67 -12.56 -14.28
CA GLU A 233 -0.49 -12.40 -12.83
C GLU A 233 0.95 -12.12 -12.45
N GLN A 234 1.88 -12.87 -13.04
CA GLN A 234 3.31 -12.71 -12.77
C GLN A 234 3.83 -11.37 -13.29
N LEU A 235 3.38 -10.95 -14.48
CA LEU A 235 3.72 -9.62 -15.02
C LEU A 235 3.19 -8.50 -14.11
N PHE A 236 1.93 -8.62 -13.65
CA PHE A 236 1.31 -7.66 -12.75
C PHE A 236 2.06 -7.56 -11.41
N GLU A 237 2.28 -8.68 -10.72
CA GLU A 237 2.91 -8.69 -9.40
C GLU A 237 4.39 -8.28 -9.46
N GLU A 238 5.16 -8.69 -10.48
CA GLU A 238 6.54 -8.22 -10.64
C GLU A 238 6.61 -6.72 -10.98
N SER A 239 5.71 -6.22 -11.85
CA SER A 239 5.63 -4.78 -12.14
C SER A 239 5.25 -3.98 -10.90
N ARG A 240 4.28 -4.49 -10.12
CA ARG A 240 3.86 -3.92 -8.84
C ARG A 240 5.02 -3.87 -7.86
N ARG A 241 5.76 -4.97 -7.71
CA ARG A 241 6.92 -5.09 -6.82
C ARG A 241 8.01 -4.06 -7.15
N ILE A 242 8.33 -3.90 -8.45
CA ILE A 242 9.30 -2.90 -8.92
C ILE A 242 8.81 -1.49 -8.61
N VAL A 243 7.55 -1.15 -8.94
CA VAL A 243 6.99 0.18 -8.66
C VAL A 243 7.00 0.51 -7.17
N ILE A 244 6.66 -0.46 -6.31
CA ILE A 244 6.73 -0.28 -4.85
C ILE A 244 8.17 0.00 -4.42
N ALA A 245 9.14 -0.75 -4.93
CA ALA A 245 10.55 -0.53 -4.64
C ALA A 245 11.04 0.87 -5.09
N GLN A 246 10.60 1.33 -6.26
CA GLN A 246 10.87 2.68 -6.77
C GLN A 246 10.28 3.75 -5.84
N LEU A 247 9.01 3.59 -5.43
CA LEU A 247 8.33 4.50 -4.50
C LEU A 247 9.03 4.55 -3.13
N GLN A 248 9.39 3.38 -2.57
CA GLN A 248 10.15 3.27 -1.32
C GLN A 248 11.50 3.97 -1.45
N HIS A 249 12.26 3.71 -2.51
CA HIS A 249 13.57 4.31 -2.73
C HIS A 249 13.50 5.85 -2.84
N ILE A 250 12.59 6.38 -3.66
CA ILE A 250 12.39 7.83 -3.82
C ILE A 250 11.97 8.46 -2.49
N THR A 251 11.04 7.83 -1.77
CA THR A 251 10.54 8.38 -0.51
C THR A 251 11.65 8.51 0.53
N TYR A 252 12.46 7.46 0.71
CA TYR A 252 13.48 7.44 1.75
C TYR A 252 14.74 8.23 1.39
N ASN A 253 15.10 8.35 0.11
CA ASN A 253 16.36 8.99 -0.29
C ASN A 253 16.20 10.40 -0.88
N GLU A 254 15.04 10.75 -1.45
CA GLU A 254 14.80 12.10 -1.97
C GLU A 254 13.88 12.91 -1.07
N PHE A 255 12.75 12.35 -0.64
CA PHE A 255 11.73 13.09 0.10
C PHE A 255 12.04 13.26 1.60
N LEU A 256 12.31 12.16 2.33
CA LEU A 256 12.52 12.21 3.78
C LEU A 256 13.67 13.13 4.22
N PRO A 257 14.83 13.20 3.54
CA PRO A 257 15.90 14.12 3.93
C PRO A 257 15.47 15.59 3.92
N ILE A 258 14.54 15.96 3.04
CA ILE A 258 13.96 17.31 2.94
C ILE A 258 12.85 17.49 3.97
N ALA A 259 12.04 16.45 4.22
CA ALA A 259 10.94 16.52 5.18
C ALA A 259 11.47 16.64 6.63
N VAL A 260 12.28 15.67 7.07
CA VAL A 260 12.73 15.57 8.48
C VAL A 260 14.10 16.20 8.73
N GLY A 261 14.86 16.50 7.68
CA GLY A 261 16.24 17.00 7.76
C GLY A 261 17.28 15.88 7.76
N ARG A 262 18.43 16.13 7.14
CA ARG A 262 19.51 15.15 6.94
C ARG A 262 20.05 14.55 8.25
N GLU A 263 20.13 15.34 9.32
CA GLU A 263 20.62 14.88 10.61
C GLU A 263 19.74 13.77 11.20
N ASN A 264 18.42 13.99 11.24
CA ASN A 264 17.48 12.97 11.74
C ASN A 264 17.33 11.81 10.75
N TRP A 265 17.37 12.07 9.45
CA TRP A 265 17.39 11.02 8.44
C TRP A 265 18.52 10.00 8.66
N MET A 266 19.73 10.47 9.00
CA MET A 266 20.85 9.62 9.38
C MET A 266 20.67 8.99 10.78
N LYS A 267 20.30 9.81 11.79
CA LYS A 267 20.13 9.38 13.19
C LYS A 267 19.17 8.20 13.34
N TYR A 268 18.08 8.20 12.58
CA TYR A 268 17.06 7.16 12.62
C TYR A 268 17.31 6.01 11.61
N GLY A 269 18.44 6.03 10.89
CA GLY A 269 18.79 4.95 9.94
C GLY A 269 17.84 4.84 8.76
N LEU A 270 17.30 5.97 8.30
CA LEU A 270 16.31 6.01 7.20
C LEU A 270 17.00 5.89 5.83
N GLN A 271 18.26 6.28 5.71
CA GLN A 271 19.03 6.16 4.48
C GLN A 271 19.06 4.73 3.95
N SER A 272 19.01 4.57 2.62
CA SER A 272 19.26 3.30 1.95
C SER A 272 20.74 2.92 2.02
N GLU A 273 21.03 1.62 1.98
CA GLU A 273 22.40 1.13 1.90
C GLU A 273 23.03 1.51 0.56
N ALA A 274 24.31 1.92 0.57
CA ALA A 274 24.97 2.36 -0.66
C ALA A 274 25.05 1.23 -1.71
N ASN A 275 25.33 0.00 -1.26
CA ASN A 275 25.42 -1.19 -2.11
C ASN A 275 24.79 -2.39 -1.39
N GLY A 276 24.28 -3.36 -2.16
CA GLY A 276 23.76 -4.61 -1.62
C GLY A 276 22.51 -4.43 -0.75
N PHE A 277 22.31 -5.44 0.11
CA PHE A 277 21.12 -5.63 0.94
C PHE A 277 21.22 -4.94 2.31
N SER A 278 20.07 -4.69 2.92
CA SER A 278 19.96 -4.22 4.31
C SER A 278 19.66 -5.39 5.26
N ASP A 279 20.29 -5.38 6.42
CA ASP A 279 20.03 -6.30 7.54
C ASP A 279 19.08 -5.69 8.59
N SER A 280 18.45 -4.56 8.28
CA SER A 280 17.69 -3.77 9.25
C SER A 280 16.31 -4.32 9.60
N TYR A 281 15.81 -5.29 8.84
CA TYR A 281 14.50 -5.91 9.08
C TYR A 281 14.48 -6.71 10.39
N SER A 282 13.39 -6.57 11.15
CA SER A 282 13.18 -7.34 12.37
C SER A 282 11.72 -7.70 12.56
N LEU A 283 11.45 -9.00 12.72
CA LEU A 283 10.13 -9.56 13.07
C LEU A 283 9.57 -9.01 14.40
N SER A 284 10.41 -8.46 15.27
CA SER A 284 10.00 -7.90 16.56
C SER A 284 9.48 -6.46 16.49
N VAL A 285 9.71 -5.78 15.35
CA VAL A 285 9.25 -4.41 15.15
C VAL A 285 7.79 -4.43 14.73
N ASP A 286 6.95 -3.79 15.53
CA ASP A 286 5.58 -3.50 15.14
C ASP A 286 5.58 -2.49 13.98
N ALA A 287 5.05 -2.87 12.82
CA ALA A 287 4.98 -2.01 11.65
C ALA A 287 3.76 -1.06 11.64
N SER A 288 2.88 -1.13 12.65
CA SER A 288 1.67 -0.31 12.70
C SER A 288 1.97 1.20 12.72
N VAL A 289 1.07 1.96 12.11
CA VAL A 289 1.19 3.42 12.08
C VAL A 289 0.92 4.02 13.47
N ILE A 290 1.82 4.89 13.90
CA ILE A 290 1.74 5.65 15.15
C ILE A 290 0.51 6.55 15.11
N ASN A 291 -0.36 6.45 16.11
CA ASN A 291 -1.62 7.20 16.16
C ASN A 291 -1.39 8.73 16.06
N SER A 292 -0.36 9.27 16.74
CA SER A 292 -0.01 10.69 16.63
C SER A 292 0.47 11.12 15.24
N TYR A 293 1.12 10.22 14.48
CA TYR A 293 1.44 10.47 13.08
C TYR A 293 0.16 10.47 12.23
N ALA A 294 -0.68 9.44 12.36
CA ALA A 294 -1.90 9.31 11.59
C ALA A 294 -2.91 10.43 11.86
N ALA A 295 -3.20 10.75 13.11
CA ALA A 295 -4.26 11.68 13.47
C ALA A 295 -3.87 13.16 13.23
N VAL A 296 -2.59 13.50 13.36
CA VAL A 296 -2.15 14.89 13.50
C VAL A 296 -0.89 15.20 12.70
N VAL A 297 0.26 14.59 13.04
CA VAL A 297 1.57 15.04 12.54
C VAL A 297 1.74 14.81 11.04
N GLY A 298 1.26 13.67 10.52
CA GLY A 298 1.34 13.33 9.10
C GLY A 298 0.55 14.28 8.20
N GLN A 299 -0.39 15.05 8.75
CA GLN A 299 -1.21 16.01 8.03
C GLN A 299 -0.59 17.41 7.93
N PHE A 300 0.66 17.60 8.39
CA PHE A 300 1.36 18.89 8.29
C PHE A 300 1.41 19.44 6.86
N PHE A 301 1.38 18.58 5.85
CA PHE A 301 1.49 18.99 4.46
C PHE A 301 0.39 19.98 4.04
N TYR A 302 -0.81 19.93 4.62
CA TYR A 302 -1.89 20.89 4.32
C TYR A 302 -1.49 22.35 4.62
N THR A 303 -0.53 22.56 5.54
CA THR A 303 -0.04 23.90 5.90
C THR A 303 0.92 24.49 4.87
N ILE A 304 1.58 23.64 4.07
CA ILE A 304 2.56 24.05 3.06
C ILE A 304 1.96 24.12 1.65
N PHE A 305 0.66 23.80 1.49
CA PHE A 305 -0.04 24.06 0.24
C PHE A 305 -0.27 25.57 0.05
N VAL A 306 -0.04 26.05 -1.17
CA VAL A 306 -0.43 27.40 -1.60
C VAL A 306 -1.95 27.51 -1.79
N SER A 307 -2.51 28.73 -1.89
CA SER A 307 -3.96 28.96 -2.00
C SER A 307 -4.52 28.83 -3.42
N HIS A 308 -3.68 28.64 -4.43
CA HIS A 308 -4.08 28.57 -5.83
C HIS A 308 -3.44 27.38 -6.54
N MET A 309 -4.01 26.97 -7.66
CA MET A 309 -3.36 26.06 -8.60
C MET A 309 -3.39 26.69 -9.98
N ALA A 310 -2.27 26.59 -10.68
CA ALA A 310 -2.11 27.06 -12.05
C ALA A 310 -1.66 25.91 -12.95
N GLN A 311 -1.73 26.11 -14.25
CA GLN A 311 -1.11 25.24 -15.26
C GLN A 311 -0.01 26.03 -15.96
N TYR A 312 1.00 25.35 -16.47
CA TYR A 312 2.09 25.96 -17.21
C TYR A 312 2.16 25.42 -18.63
N ASP A 313 2.23 26.30 -19.63
CA ASP A 313 2.47 25.89 -21.01
C ASP A 313 3.91 25.38 -21.21
N ASP A 314 4.22 24.92 -22.42
CA ASP A 314 5.55 24.40 -22.77
C ASP A 314 6.66 25.46 -22.69
N ARG A 315 6.31 26.75 -22.68
CA ARG A 315 7.23 27.88 -22.52
C ARG A 315 7.40 28.31 -21.06
N GLY A 316 6.75 27.63 -20.12
CA GLY A 316 6.73 28.01 -18.71
C GLY A 316 5.85 29.22 -18.41
N ILE A 317 4.91 29.57 -19.29
CA ILE A 317 3.95 30.65 -19.05
C ILE A 317 2.81 30.12 -18.18
N ARG A 318 2.56 30.83 -17.09
CA ARG A 318 1.50 30.53 -16.12
C ARG A 318 0.13 30.83 -16.72
N MET A 319 -0.77 29.85 -16.66
CA MET A 319 -2.11 29.86 -17.25
C MET A 319 -3.15 29.28 -16.28
N SER A 320 -4.42 29.63 -16.51
CA SER A 320 -5.58 29.00 -15.85
C SER A 320 -5.50 28.93 -14.32
N GLU A 321 -4.94 29.96 -13.69
CA GLU A 321 -4.87 30.07 -12.24
C GLU A 321 -6.28 30.20 -11.63
N ARG A 322 -6.56 29.37 -10.62
CA ARG A 322 -7.77 29.47 -9.80
C ARG A 322 -7.46 29.10 -8.35
N PRO A 323 -8.27 29.56 -7.38
CA PRO A 323 -8.12 29.16 -5.99
C PRO A 323 -8.34 27.65 -5.81
N LEU A 324 -7.70 27.04 -4.80
CA LEU A 324 -7.76 25.58 -4.60
C LEU A 324 -9.17 25.07 -4.31
N ASN A 325 -10.03 25.85 -3.65
CA ASN A 325 -11.38 25.42 -3.32
C ASN A 325 -12.24 25.09 -4.55
N GLU A 326 -11.95 25.69 -5.71
CA GLU A 326 -12.63 25.40 -6.98
C GLU A 326 -12.20 24.05 -7.60
N TYR A 327 -11.08 23.47 -7.14
CA TYR A 327 -10.54 22.23 -7.67
C TYR A 327 -10.87 20.99 -6.84
N PHE A 328 -11.38 21.15 -5.61
CA PHE A 328 -11.73 20.01 -4.76
C PHE A 328 -12.78 19.13 -5.42
N TYR A 329 -12.46 17.85 -5.63
CA TYR A 329 -13.34 16.87 -6.28
C TYR A 329 -13.82 17.26 -7.69
N GLU A 330 -13.01 18.05 -8.42
CA GLU A 330 -13.28 18.53 -9.78
C GLU A 330 -12.28 17.94 -10.80
N PRO A 331 -12.35 16.62 -11.09
CA PRO A 331 -11.43 15.94 -12.02
C PRO A 331 -11.62 16.36 -13.48
N ALA A 332 -12.74 17.01 -13.81
CA ALA A 332 -13.05 17.45 -15.17
C ALA A 332 -12.01 18.42 -15.75
N SER A 333 -11.28 19.10 -14.87
CA SER A 333 -10.15 19.90 -15.25
C SER A 333 -9.03 19.11 -15.93
N LEU A 334 -8.96 17.78 -15.86
CA LEU A 334 -7.92 16.97 -16.52
C LEU A 334 -8.35 16.28 -17.83
N TYR A 335 -9.65 16.23 -18.15
CA TYR A 335 -10.15 15.46 -19.32
C TYR A 335 -9.80 16.07 -20.68
N PHE A 336 -9.42 17.35 -20.74
CA PHE A 336 -9.14 18.07 -21.99
C PHE A 336 -7.61 18.26 -22.19
N ASN A 337 -7.17 18.37 -23.44
CA ASN A 337 -5.75 18.30 -23.88
C ASN A 337 -4.77 19.19 -23.09
N GLU A 338 -3.54 18.66 -22.89
CA GLU A 338 -2.32 19.34 -22.38
C GLU A 338 -2.32 19.70 -20.88
N ARG A 339 -3.29 19.19 -20.13
CA ARG A 339 -3.48 19.59 -18.74
C ARG A 339 -2.68 18.78 -17.72
N ILE A 340 -2.26 17.56 -18.04
CA ILE A 340 -1.39 16.78 -17.14
C ILE A 340 0.00 17.41 -17.10
N GLU A 341 0.54 17.71 -18.27
CA GLU A 341 1.87 18.27 -18.47
C GLU A 341 1.98 19.64 -17.79
N GLY A 342 0.98 20.51 -17.99
CA GLY A 342 0.95 21.81 -17.33
C GLY A 342 0.79 21.73 -15.81
N VAL A 343 0.13 20.68 -15.29
CA VAL A 343 0.04 20.43 -13.85
C VAL A 343 1.34 19.87 -13.28
N ILE A 344 2.03 18.98 -13.99
CA ILE A 344 3.36 18.52 -13.56
C ILE A 344 4.37 19.67 -13.54
N ARG A 345 4.35 20.55 -14.54
CA ARG A 345 5.16 21.77 -14.52
C ARG A 345 4.84 22.65 -13.31
N TYR A 346 3.56 22.82 -12.97
CA TYR A 346 3.17 23.49 -11.72
C TYR A 346 3.76 22.80 -10.48
N LEU A 347 3.73 21.46 -10.41
CA LEU A 347 4.33 20.74 -9.28
C LEU A 347 5.84 20.98 -9.14
N LEU A 348 6.55 21.04 -10.26
CA LEU A 348 8.01 21.24 -10.32
C LEU A 348 8.44 22.70 -10.12
N LEU A 349 7.67 23.67 -10.62
CA LEU A 349 8.05 25.09 -10.67
C LEU A 349 7.50 25.93 -9.52
N GLU A 350 6.34 25.59 -8.96
CA GLU A 350 5.73 26.40 -7.92
C GLU A 350 6.37 26.07 -6.55
N PRO A 351 6.82 27.05 -5.75
CA PRO A 351 7.31 26.77 -4.40
C PRO A 351 6.17 26.35 -3.46
N VAL A 352 6.50 25.66 -2.37
CA VAL A 352 5.53 25.45 -1.27
C VAL A 352 5.39 26.70 -0.42
N HIS A 353 4.27 26.82 0.28
CA HIS A 353 4.14 27.83 1.32
C HIS A 353 5.19 27.58 2.42
N ARG A 354 5.76 28.64 2.99
CA ARG A 354 6.81 28.53 4.01
C ARG A 354 6.25 27.75 5.22
N PRO A 355 6.96 26.76 5.77
CA PRO A 355 6.48 26.07 6.97
C PRO A 355 6.26 27.00 8.16
N GLY A 356 5.20 26.76 8.94
CA GLY A 356 4.93 27.48 10.17
C GLY A 356 3.50 27.28 10.67
N LEU A 357 3.13 28.03 11.72
CA LEU A 357 1.79 27.99 12.32
C LEU A 357 0.78 28.79 11.49
N HIS A 358 0.41 28.28 10.32
CA HIS A 358 -0.65 28.81 9.47
C HIS A 358 -1.19 27.71 8.54
N MET A 359 -2.31 27.99 7.90
CA MET A 359 -2.92 27.18 6.86
C MET A 359 -3.58 28.13 5.87
N SER A 360 -3.60 27.78 4.58
CA SER A 360 -4.24 28.62 3.58
C SER A 360 -5.75 28.73 3.84
N ASP A 361 -6.33 29.89 3.53
CA ASP A 361 -7.77 30.15 3.70
C ASP A 361 -8.64 29.14 2.91
N GLU A 362 -8.09 28.54 1.86
CA GLU A 362 -8.77 27.52 1.08
C GLU A 362 -9.05 26.24 1.88
N PHE A 363 -8.15 25.85 2.80
CA PHE A 363 -8.35 24.72 3.70
C PHE A 363 -8.97 25.12 5.05
N ARG A 364 -8.64 26.32 5.55
CA ARG A 364 -9.13 26.80 6.85
C ARG A 364 -10.58 27.30 6.79
N ASP A 365 -11.06 27.82 5.66
CA ASP A 365 -12.33 28.56 5.63
C ASP A 365 -13.26 28.15 4.50
N LYS A 366 -12.72 27.48 3.48
CA LYS A 366 -13.42 27.21 2.21
C LYS A 366 -13.38 25.72 1.84
N LEU A 367 -13.01 24.84 2.77
CA LEU A 367 -13.00 23.41 2.52
C LEU A 367 -14.42 22.95 2.16
N PHE A 368 -14.56 22.32 0.99
CA PHE A 368 -15.84 21.86 0.41
C PHE A 368 -16.92 22.93 0.25
N LYS A 369 -16.51 24.20 0.12
CA LYS A 369 -17.44 25.31 -0.11
C LYS A 369 -18.08 25.23 -1.50
N GLY A 370 -19.35 24.81 -1.56
CA GLY A 370 -20.20 24.93 -2.74
C GLY A 370 -20.88 26.30 -2.88
N ALA A 371 -21.67 26.50 -3.94
CA ALA A 371 -22.47 27.71 -4.11
C ALA A 371 -23.53 27.83 -2.99
N GLY A 372 -23.35 28.78 -2.07
CA GLY A 372 -24.30 29.11 -1.00
C GLY A 372 -24.06 28.48 0.37
N ASN A 373 -23.05 27.62 0.54
CA ASN A 373 -22.69 27.04 1.85
C ASN A 373 -21.44 27.72 2.46
N LEU A 374 -21.33 27.71 3.80
CA LEU A 374 -20.06 28.01 4.48
C LEU A 374 -19.09 26.83 4.33
N GLY A 375 -17.81 27.12 4.13
CA GLY A 375 -16.76 26.08 4.07
C GLY A 375 -16.36 25.60 5.46
N LEU A 376 -15.83 24.39 5.55
CA LEU A 376 -15.34 23.82 6.81
C LEU A 376 -13.90 24.29 7.12
N ASP A 377 -13.53 24.25 8.40
CA ASP A 377 -12.17 24.53 8.86
C ASP A 377 -11.38 23.24 9.08
N LEU A 378 -10.47 22.95 8.15
CA LEU A 378 -9.61 21.77 8.23
C LEU A 378 -8.69 21.80 9.45
N ALA A 379 -8.17 22.96 9.84
CA ALA A 379 -7.30 23.08 11.01
C ALA A 379 -8.09 22.73 12.28
N ALA A 380 -9.30 23.27 12.44
CA ALA A 380 -10.17 22.92 13.55
C ALA A 380 -10.52 21.43 13.58
N LEU A 381 -10.78 20.82 12.41
CA LEU A 381 -11.05 19.39 12.30
C LEU A 381 -9.84 18.51 12.65
N ILE A 382 -8.62 18.91 12.27
CA ILE A 382 -7.39 18.19 12.66
C ILE A 382 -7.18 18.26 14.17
N LEU A 383 -7.37 19.44 14.78
CA LEU A 383 -7.28 19.60 16.24
C LEU A 383 -8.33 18.74 16.95
N GLN A 384 -9.57 18.75 16.47
CA GLN A 384 -10.63 17.92 17.01
C GLN A 384 -10.34 16.42 16.87
N THR A 385 -9.72 16.02 15.76
CA THR A 385 -9.26 14.64 15.54
C THR A 385 -8.16 14.25 16.51
N GLY A 386 -7.18 15.13 16.77
CA GLY A 386 -6.17 14.91 17.81
C GLY A 386 -6.80 14.67 19.19
N ARG A 387 -7.82 15.46 19.54
CA ARG A 387 -8.56 15.31 20.81
C ARG A 387 -9.39 14.04 20.87
N ASP A 388 -10.08 13.68 19.78
CA ASP A 388 -10.83 12.42 19.67
C ASP A 388 -9.93 11.19 19.87
N HIS A 389 -8.74 11.23 19.26
CA HIS A 389 -7.73 10.18 19.33
C HIS A 389 -6.97 10.16 20.67
N GLY A 390 -7.21 11.12 21.56
CA GLY A 390 -6.50 11.22 22.84
C GLY A 390 -4.99 11.44 22.65
N ILE A 391 -4.59 12.19 21.63
CA ILE A 391 -3.18 12.46 21.35
C ILE A 391 -2.57 13.26 22.51
N PRO A 392 -1.43 12.82 23.08
CA PRO A 392 -0.76 13.56 24.14
C PRO A 392 -0.40 14.99 23.73
N PRO A 393 -0.35 15.94 24.68
CA PRO A 393 0.00 17.31 24.39
C PRO A 393 1.45 17.43 23.90
N TYR A 394 1.77 18.56 23.30
CA TYR A 394 3.08 18.84 22.72
C TYR A 394 4.25 18.58 23.68
N THR A 395 4.12 18.96 24.95
CA THR A 395 5.20 18.86 25.95
C THR A 395 5.63 17.43 26.24
N VAL A 396 4.70 16.46 26.16
CA VAL A 396 4.99 15.02 26.32
C VAL A 396 5.84 14.52 25.16
N TRP A 397 5.45 14.88 23.93
CA TRP A 397 6.21 14.49 22.74
C TRP A 397 7.56 15.18 22.67
N ARG A 398 7.63 16.45 23.07
CA ARG A 398 8.90 17.17 23.16
C ARG A 398 9.86 16.45 24.09
N GLN A 399 9.43 16.16 25.32
CA GLN A 399 10.23 15.42 26.29
C GLN A 399 10.65 14.03 25.77
N HIS A 400 9.79 13.33 25.04
CA HIS A 400 10.14 12.04 24.43
C HIS A 400 11.23 12.18 23.36
N CYS A 401 11.16 13.21 22.53
CA CYS A 401 12.03 13.37 21.36
C CYS A 401 13.39 14.01 21.67
N ASP A 402 13.46 14.99 22.57
CA ASP A 402 14.70 15.71 22.91
C ASP A 402 15.11 15.61 24.39
N GLY A 403 14.30 14.95 25.23
CA GLY A 403 14.55 14.84 26.67
C GLY A 403 14.24 16.11 27.47
N ARG A 404 13.90 17.22 26.83
CA ARG A 404 13.65 18.52 27.46
C ARG A 404 12.21 18.61 27.92
N LYS A 405 12.01 18.68 29.23
CA LYS A 405 10.70 18.95 29.84
C LYS A 405 10.43 20.45 29.82
N ILE A 406 9.42 20.86 29.08
CA ILE A 406 8.97 22.27 29.03
C ILE A 406 7.90 22.48 30.08
N THR A 407 8.08 23.50 30.92
CA THR A 407 7.13 23.81 32.00
C THR A 407 6.45 25.17 31.85
N SER A 408 6.98 26.04 30.98
CA SER A 408 6.44 27.37 30.78
C SER A 408 6.56 27.84 29.33
N PHE A 409 5.63 28.71 28.91
CA PHE A 409 5.66 29.33 27.59
C PHE A 409 6.93 30.15 27.31
N ASN A 410 7.60 30.68 28.34
CA ASN A 410 8.78 31.51 28.16
C ASN A 410 9.99 30.69 27.63
N GLU A 411 10.04 29.40 27.97
CA GLU A 411 11.10 28.49 27.50
C GLU A 411 11.05 28.23 26.00
N LEU A 412 9.85 28.40 25.40
CA LEU A 412 9.58 28.16 23.98
C LEU A 412 9.89 29.37 23.07
N VAL A 413 10.16 30.55 23.63
CA VAL A 413 10.34 31.79 22.86
C VAL A 413 11.44 31.66 21.79
N LYS A 414 12.50 30.90 22.08
CA LYS A 414 13.60 30.67 21.13
C LYS A 414 13.29 29.57 20.11
N ASP A 415 12.40 28.66 20.45
CA ASP A 415 12.13 27.44 19.70
C ASP A 415 11.04 27.65 18.64
N VAL A 416 10.15 28.64 18.82
CA VAL A 416 9.03 28.91 17.91
C VAL A 416 9.32 30.03 16.89
N VAL A 417 8.76 29.90 15.69
CA VAL A 417 8.70 30.96 14.68
C VAL A 417 7.88 32.13 15.23
N GLY A 418 8.36 33.37 15.04
CA GLY A 418 7.72 34.59 15.59
C GLY A 418 8.02 34.85 17.07
N GLY A 419 8.65 33.91 17.78
CA GLY A 419 9.14 34.07 19.14
C GLY A 419 8.12 34.69 20.11
N PRO A 420 8.36 35.89 20.67
CA PRO A 420 7.47 36.49 21.67
C PRO A 420 6.01 36.71 21.21
N GLU A 421 5.78 37.07 19.94
CA GLU A 421 4.41 37.35 19.46
C GLU A 421 3.58 36.07 19.36
N THR A 422 4.17 34.97 18.88
CA THR A 422 3.51 33.66 18.85
C THR A 422 3.17 33.20 20.26
N ILE A 423 4.11 33.34 21.20
CA ILE A 423 3.89 33.01 22.61
C ILE A 423 2.77 33.85 23.24
N LYS A 424 2.68 35.13 22.89
CA LYS A 424 1.60 36.02 23.35
C LYS A 424 0.23 35.56 22.86
N HIS A 425 0.12 35.08 21.62
CA HIS A 425 -1.13 34.49 21.12
C HIS A 425 -1.46 33.17 21.81
N LEU A 426 -0.47 32.30 22.02
CA LEU A 426 -0.66 31.03 22.74
C LEU A 426 -1.11 31.25 24.19
N LYS A 427 -0.54 32.22 24.90
CA LYS A 427 -0.97 32.60 26.27
C LYS A 427 -2.39 33.17 26.34
N ARG A 428 -2.92 33.70 25.23
CA ARG A 428 -4.32 34.15 25.16
C ARG A 428 -5.27 32.98 24.94
N ALA A 429 -4.85 31.98 24.16
CA ALA A 429 -5.68 30.83 23.81
C ALA A 429 -5.64 29.71 24.86
N PHE A 430 -4.50 29.49 25.52
CA PHE A 430 -4.27 28.37 26.44
C PHE A 430 -3.83 28.85 27.82
N LYS A 431 -4.34 28.20 28.86
CA LYS A 431 -4.00 28.52 30.26
C LYS A 431 -2.60 28.03 30.62
N HIS A 432 -2.27 26.80 30.23
CA HIS A 432 -0.97 26.19 30.47
C HIS A 432 -0.34 25.67 29.17
N VAL A 433 0.99 25.51 29.16
CA VAL A 433 1.72 24.98 27.99
C VAL A 433 1.37 23.51 27.71
N ASP A 434 0.99 22.76 28.74
CA ASP A 434 0.53 21.38 28.64
C ASP A 434 -0.88 21.24 28.05
N ASP A 435 -1.64 22.33 27.94
CA ASP A 435 -2.97 22.33 27.31
C ASP A 435 -2.88 22.43 25.77
N VAL A 436 -1.69 22.73 25.24
CA VAL A 436 -1.53 23.04 23.82
C VAL A 436 -1.44 21.75 23.01
N ASP A 437 -2.36 21.60 22.05
CA ASP A 437 -2.41 20.47 21.13
C ASP A 437 -1.08 20.30 20.37
N LEU A 438 -0.66 19.05 20.16
CA LEU A 438 0.58 18.69 19.46
C LEU A 438 0.72 19.38 18.10
N PHE A 439 -0.39 19.51 17.36
CA PHE A 439 -0.39 20.11 16.02
C PHE A 439 0.08 21.56 16.05
N ILE A 440 -0.41 22.34 17.02
CA ILE A 440 -0.18 23.79 17.10
C ILE A 440 1.29 24.07 17.37
N LEU A 441 1.82 23.54 18.48
CA LEU A 441 3.21 23.82 18.84
C LEU A 441 4.21 23.12 17.93
N GLY A 442 3.88 21.93 17.41
CA GLY A 442 4.73 21.26 16.42
C GLY A 442 4.87 22.03 15.11
N LEU A 443 3.81 22.72 14.65
CA LEU A 443 3.89 23.65 13.51
C LEU A 443 4.53 24.99 13.86
N ALA A 444 4.40 25.43 15.12
CA ALA A 444 4.99 26.67 15.59
C ALA A 444 6.52 26.58 15.72
N GLU A 445 7.08 25.39 15.90
CA GLU A 445 8.52 25.18 15.98
C GLU A 445 9.26 25.70 14.75
N LYS A 446 10.44 26.27 14.97
CA LYS A 446 11.37 26.60 13.90
C LYS A 446 11.78 25.31 13.19
N PRO A 447 11.68 25.24 11.85
CA PRO A 447 12.17 24.09 11.10
C PRO A 447 13.65 23.84 11.36
N LEU A 448 14.05 22.57 11.37
CA LEU A 448 15.47 22.21 11.39
C LEU A 448 16.16 22.71 10.11
N ARG A 449 17.48 22.87 10.15
CA ARG A 449 18.23 23.37 9.00
C ARG A 449 18.06 22.42 7.80
N GLY A 450 17.48 22.94 6.71
CA GLY A 450 17.20 22.17 5.50
C GLY A 450 16.02 21.19 5.61
N ALA A 451 15.21 21.28 6.68
CA ALA A 451 14.02 20.48 6.88
C ALA A 451 12.74 21.30 6.67
N LEU A 452 11.62 20.63 6.40
CA LEU A 452 10.30 21.27 6.34
C LEU A 452 9.66 21.44 7.72
N VAL A 453 10.04 20.62 8.70
CA VAL A 453 9.39 20.61 10.02
C VAL A 453 10.36 20.86 11.16
N GLY A 454 9.81 21.26 12.31
CA GLY A 454 10.55 21.39 13.55
C GLY A 454 11.01 20.05 14.14
N PRO A 455 11.89 20.09 15.16
CA PRO A 455 12.43 18.91 15.83
C PRO A 455 11.39 17.89 16.32
N THR A 456 10.24 18.31 16.86
CA THR A 456 9.24 17.38 17.41
C THR A 456 8.53 16.62 16.30
N PHE A 457 8.07 17.32 15.26
CA PHE A 457 7.48 16.68 14.08
C PHE A 457 8.51 15.81 13.33
N SER A 458 9.74 16.30 13.19
CA SER A 458 10.84 15.55 12.57
C SER A 458 11.10 14.22 13.29
N CYS A 459 11.12 14.21 14.62
CA CYS A 459 11.24 13.00 15.44
C CYS A 459 10.08 12.01 15.20
N ILE A 460 8.83 12.46 15.27
CA ILE A 460 7.65 11.59 15.13
C ILE A 460 7.58 10.98 13.71
N ILE A 461 7.83 11.81 12.67
CA ILE A 461 7.88 11.34 11.29
C ILE A 461 9.03 10.34 11.13
N SER A 462 10.23 10.63 11.64
CA SER A 462 11.37 9.72 11.54
C SER A 462 11.12 8.38 12.24
N LEU A 463 10.48 8.39 13.42
CA LEU A 463 10.05 7.18 14.12
C LEU A 463 9.06 6.35 13.29
N GLN A 464 8.06 7.01 12.68
CA GLN A 464 7.10 6.31 11.83
C GLN A 464 7.78 5.62 10.66
N PHE A 465 8.61 6.33 9.90
CA PHE A 465 9.29 5.75 8.73
C PHE A 465 10.35 4.72 9.13
N GLN A 466 10.97 4.83 10.32
CA GLN A 466 11.82 3.77 10.84
C GLN A 466 11.02 2.48 11.11
N LYS A 467 9.80 2.59 11.69
CA LYS A 467 8.90 1.43 11.89
C LYS A 467 8.49 0.83 10.55
N THR A 468 8.09 1.66 9.59
CA THR A 468 7.68 1.21 8.25
C THR A 468 8.82 0.50 7.52
N LYS A 469 10.07 0.97 7.60
CA LYS A 469 11.23 0.30 6.99
C LYS A 469 11.58 -1.01 7.69
N ARG A 470 11.79 -0.99 9.02
CA ARG A 470 12.32 -2.14 9.76
C ARG A 470 11.29 -3.24 10.03
N GLY A 471 10.00 -2.89 10.06
CA GLY A 471 8.90 -3.83 10.24
C GLY A 471 8.37 -4.42 8.94
N ASP A 472 8.82 -3.94 7.77
CA ASP A 472 8.37 -4.44 6.48
C ASP A 472 9.25 -5.60 5.98
N ARG A 473 8.65 -6.79 5.92
CA ARG A 473 9.30 -7.99 5.36
C ARG A 473 9.61 -7.84 3.88
N PHE A 474 8.81 -7.06 3.15
CA PHE A 474 8.93 -6.80 1.72
C PHE A 474 9.70 -5.51 1.41
N TRP A 475 10.37 -4.91 2.41
CA TRP A 475 11.27 -3.78 2.17
C TRP A 475 12.25 -4.13 1.05
N TYR A 476 12.37 -3.24 0.05
CA TYR A 476 13.04 -3.58 -1.22
C TYR A 476 14.53 -3.95 -1.09
N GLU A 477 15.18 -3.59 0.03
CA GLU A 477 16.59 -3.95 0.30
C GLU A 477 16.75 -5.26 1.08
N ASN A 478 15.66 -5.93 1.47
CA ASN A 478 15.75 -7.18 2.23
C ASN A 478 16.18 -8.34 1.33
N ASP A 479 17.12 -9.16 1.82
CA ASP A 479 17.52 -10.44 1.20
C ASP A 479 16.69 -11.61 1.74
N LEU A 480 15.37 -11.53 1.59
CA LEU A 480 14.45 -12.57 2.07
C LEU A 480 13.81 -13.28 0.89
N SER A 481 14.30 -14.47 0.54
CA SER A 481 13.69 -15.32 -0.50
C SER A 481 12.28 -15.80 -0.09
N PRO A 482 11.29 -15.81 -1.01
CA PRO A 482 11.38 -15.45 -2.43
C PRO A 482 11.08 -13.96 -2.73
N SER A 483 10.84 -13.13 -1.71
CA SER A 483 10.43 -11.73 -1.86
C SER A 483 11.55 -10.74 -2.25
N GLY A 484 12.80 -11.06 -1.92
CA GLY A 484 13.96 -10.21 -2.16
C GLY A 484 14.29 -10.04 -3.64
N PHE A 485 14.82 -8.87 -4.01
CA PHE A 485 15.43 -8.66 -5.33
C PHE A 485 16.81 -9.32 -5.39
N THR A 486 17.29 -9.64 -6.59
CA THR A 486 18.71 -9.97 -6.74
C THR A 486 19.57 -8.71 -6.59
N GLU A 487 20.86 -8.87 -6.30
CA GLU A 487 21.77 -7.72 -6.18
C GLU A 487 21.83 -6.87 -7.48
N GLU A 488 21.78 -7.53 -8.64
CA GLU A 488 21.72 -6.84 -9.95
C GLU A 488 20.43 -6.02 -10.09
N GLN A 489 19.29 -6.59 -9.74
CA GLN A 489 17.99 -5.90 -9.76
C GLN A 489 17.97 -4.73 -8.78
N LEU A 490 18.50 -4.92 -7.57
CA LEU A 490 18.56 -3.90 -6.54
C LEU A 490 19.43 -2.71 -6.98
N THR A 491 20.55 -2.99 -7.66
CA THR A 491 21.42 -1.96 -8.24
C THR A 491 20.68 -1.12 -9.28
N GLU A 492 19.83 -1.73 -10.10
CA GLU A 492 19.00 -0.99 -11.07
C GLU A 492 17.89 -0.18 -10.40
N ILE A 493 17.23 -0.71 -9.36
CA ILE A 493 16.20 0.02 -8.59
C ILE A 493 16.79 1.27 -7.95
N LYS A 494 17.98 1.16 -7.35
CA LYS A 494 18.67 2.27 -6.66
C LYS A 494 19.10 3.43 -7.57
N LYS A 495 18.97 3.29 -8.90
CA LYS A 495 19.16 4.40 -9.86
C LYS A 495 17.90 5.24 -10.07
N THR A 496 16.74 4.77 -9.59
CA THR A 496 15.46 5.43 -9.84
C THR A 496 15.42 6.78 -9.14
N THR A 497 15.03 7.82 -9.88
CA THR A 497 14.74 9.15 -9.32
C THR A 497 13.35 9.60 -9.72
N MET A 498 12.75 10.49 -8.94
CA MET A 498 11.45 11.07 -9.29
C MET A 498 11.51 11.84 -10.63
N ALA A 499 12.64 12.49 -10.92
CA ALA A 499 12.88 13.15 -12.20
C ALA A 499 12.84 12.17 -13.38
N GLN A 500 13.50 11.02 -13.25
CA GLN A 500 13.49 9.96 -14.27
C GLN A 500 12.09 9.38 -14.46
N VAL A 501 11.34 9.12 -13.38
CA VAL A 501 9.96 8.63 -13.47
C VAL A 501 9.05 9.64 -14.19
N ILE A 502 9.23 10.95 -13.96
CA ILE A 502 8.49 11.99 -14.69
C ILE A 502 8.83 11.96 -16.19
N CYS A 503 10.12 11.93 -16.54
CA CYS A 503 10.60 11.88 -17.93
C CYS A 503 10.07 10.65 -18.69
N ASP A 504 9.99 9.49 -18.04
CA ASP A 504 9.57 8.25 -18.69
C ASP A 504 8.06 8.13 -18.92
N ASN A 505 7.25 8.95 -18.24
CA ASN A 505 5.78 8.82 -18.24
C ASN A 505 5.03 10.04 -18.80
N ILE A 506 5.76 11.12 -19.12
CA ILE A 506 5.19 12.37 -19.62
C ILE A 506 5.89 12.81 -20.92
N ASP A 507 5.23 12.61 -22.06
CA ASP A 507 5.84 12.76 -23.39
C ASP A 507 6.32 14.19 -23.74
N ARG A 508 5.67 15.24 -23.22
CA ARG A 508 5.99 16.65 -23.56
C ARG A 508 6.82 17.37 -22.49
N ILE A 509 7.46 16.63 -21.60
CA ILE A 509 8.45 17.20 -20.68
C ILE A 509 9.83 16.84 -21.22
N GLU A 510 10.50 17.83 -21.81
CA GLU A 510 11.84 17.63 -22.39
C GLU A 510 12.95 17.76 -21.36
N GLN A 511 12.75 18.59 -20.34
CA GLN A 511 13.74 18.89 -19.30
C GLN A 511 13.13 18.81 -17.90
N VAL A 512 13.87 18.22 -16.97
CA VAL A 512 13.51 18.11 -15.54
C VAL A 512 14.76 18.27 -14.69
N GLN A 513 14.65 18.95 -13.55
CA GLN A 513 15.73 19.04 -12.57
C GLN A 513 15.95 17.68 -11.87
N PRO A 514 17.20 17.22 -11.68
CA PRO A 514 17.47 15.92 -11.07
C PRO A 514 16.87 15.75 -9.66
N MET A 515 16.93 16.79 -8.82
CA MET A 515 16.30 16.79 -7.51
C MET A 515 14.88 17.38 -7.62
N ALA A 516 13.92 16.56 -8.07
CA ALA A 516 12.56 17.00 -8.40
C ALA A 516 11.77 17.61 -7.22
N PHE A 517 12.13 17.26 -5.98
CA PHE A 517 11.51 17.83 -4.77
C PHE A 517 12.08 19.19 -4.35
N GLN A 518 13.16 19.63 -5.00
CA GLN A 518 13.78 20.93 -4.79
C GLN A 518 13.52 21.82 -6.01
N MET A 519 13.55 23.13 -5.77
CA MET A 519 13.47 24.10 -6.85
C MET A 519 14.71 23.95 -7.74
N GLY A 520 14.53 24.11 -9.05
CA GLY A 520 15.67 24.20 -9.96
C GLY A 520 16.47 25.47 -9.71
N ASP A 521 17.77 25.41 -9.97
CA ASP A 521 18.70 26.53 -9.91
C ASP A 521 19.74 26.43 -11.03
N ASP A 522 20.54 27.48 -11.24
CA ASP A 522 21.50 27.56 -12.35
C ASP A 522 22.80 26.77 -12.10
N TYR A 523 22.95 26.09 -10.96
CA TYR A 523 24.20 25.49 -10.51
C TYR A 523 24.05 24.00 -10.18
N ASP A 524 23.46 23.68 -9.04
CA ASP A 524 23.42 22.35 -8.45
C ASP A 524 22.19 21.54 -8.92
N ASN A 525 21.07 22.21 -9.21
CA ASN A 525 19.81 21.57 -9.60
C ASN A 525 19.26 22.07 -10.95
N TYR A 526 20.14 22.27 -11.93
CA TYR A 526 19.75 22.74 -13.25
C TYR A 526 18.93 21.68 -14.03
N PRO A 527 17.85 22.07 -14.74
CA PRO A 527 17.06 21.16 -15.56
C PRO A 527 17.89 20.44 -16.64
N LEU A 528 17.90 19.11 -16.60
CA LEU A 528 18.57 18.28 -17.60
C LEU A 528 17.56 17.75 -18.62
N PHE A 529 18.00 17.56 -19.85
CA PHE A 529 17.19 16.87 -20.85
C PHE A 529 16.90 15.43 -20.43
N CYS A 530 15.67 14.96 -20.65
CA CYS A 530 15.24 13.59 -20.30
C CYS A 530 16.03 12.48 -21.02
N ASN A 531 16.76 12.80 -22.09
CA ASN A 531 17.63 11.85 -22.78
C ASN A 531 19.03 11.69 -22.12
N ASN A 532 19.34 12.49 -21.10
CA ASN A 532 20.61 12.49 -20.39
C ASN A 532 20.82 11.17 -19.64
N SER A 533 22.06 10.66 -19.64
CA SER A 533 22.41 9.40 -18.96
C SER A 533 22.19 9.44 -17.44
N LEU A 534 22.23 10.62 -16.82
CA LEU A 534 21.93 10.81 -15.39
C LEU A 534 20.44 10.59 -15.06
N LEU A 535 19.57 10.68 -16.06
CA LEU A 535 18.13 10.40 -15.94
C LEU A 535 17.75 9.08 -16.62
N ALA A 536 18.73 8.22 -16.90
CA ALA A 536 18.46 6.89 -17.44
C ALA A 536 17.76 6.03 -16.39
N GLY A 537 16.63 5.43 -16.76
CA GLY A 537 15.90 4.48 -15.92
C GLY A 537 16.63 3.16 -15.73
N ALA A 538 16.03 2.31 -14.89
CA ALA A 538 16.50 0.95 -14.62
C ALA A 538 16.61 0.10 -15.89
N ASP A 539 17.67 -0.71 -16.01
CA ASP A 539 17.77 -1.73 -17.06
C ASP A 539 16.96 -2.98 -16.69
N PHE A 540 15.78 -3.13 -17.28
CA PHE A 540 14.90 -4.28 -17.05
C PHE A 540 15.44 -5.60 -17.62
N SER A 541 16.55 -5.60 -18.37
CA SER A 541 17.20 -6.85 -18.81
C SER A 541 17.57 -7.77 -17.64
N LYS A 542 17.77 -7.19 -16.45
CA LYS A 542 18.08 -7.87 -15.18
C LYS A 542 16.91 -8.67 -14.59
N TRP A 543 15.71 -8.54 -15.15
CA TRP A 543 14.52 -9.35 -14.80
C TRP A 543 14.28 -10.51 -15.77
N ARG A 544 15.25 -10.83 -16.64
CA ARG A 544 15.13 -11.98 -17.54
C ARG A 544 15.11 -13.29 -16.75
N ASP A 545 14.04 -14.07 -16.95
CA ASP A 545 13.86 -15.37 -16.35
C ASP A 545 14.37 -16.48 -17.28
N TYR A 546 15.47 -17.11 -16.87
CA TYR A 546 16.09 -18.23 -17.59
C TYR A 546 15.48 -19.59 -17.25
N SER A 547 14.56 -19.65 -16.30
CA SER A 547 14.02 -20.91 -15.79
C SER A 547 13.31 -21.71 -16.89
N PRO A 548 13.54 -23.03 -16.99
CA PRO A 548 12.80 -23.88 -17.90
C PRO A 548 11.32 -23.91 -17.48
N LYS A 549 10.41 -24.00 -18.46
CA LYS A 549 8.98 -24.22 -18.17
C LYS A 549 8.88 -25.58 -17.48
N VAL A 550 8.67 -25.60 -16.17
CA VAL A 550 8.29 -26.83 -15.47
C VAL A 550 6.89 -27.16 -15.96
N GLU A 551 6.79 -27.95 -17.02
CA GLU A 551 5.53 -28.58 -17.37
C GLU A 551 5.23 -29.57 -16.26
N MET A 552 4.41 -29.14 -15.31
CA MET A 552 3.86 -30.08 -14.35
C MET A 552 3.05 -31.09 -15.17
N PRO A 553 3.33 -32.41 -15.07
CA PRO A 553 2.59 -33.44 -15.81
C PRO A 553 1.12 -33.57 -15.35
N ILE A 554 0.67 -32.69 -14.45
CA ILE A 554 -0.64 -32.67 -13.84
C ILE A 554 -1.55 -31.80 -14.70
N THR A 555 -2.38 -32.44 -15.51
CA THR A 555 -3.45 -31.76 -16.26
C THR A 555 -4.55 -31.27 -15.31
N THR A 556 -5.39 -30.32 -15.75
CA THR A 556 -6.60 -29.92 -15.01
C THR A 556 -7.49 -31.11 -14.67
N ALA A 557 -7.59 -32.09 -15.57
CA ALA A 557 -8.30 -33.34 -15.34
C ALA A 557 -7.69 -34.18 -14.20
N SER A 558 -6.36 -34.16 -14.05
CA SER A 558 -5.67 -34.84 -12.95
C SER A 558 -5.96 -34.18 -11.60
N VAL A 559 -6.03 -32.84 -11.56
CA VAL A 559 -6.39 -32.08 -10.35
C VAL A 559 -7.85 -32.32 -9.98
N GLU A 560 -8.77 -32.27 -10.94
CA GLU A 560 -10.19 -32.53 -10.72
C GLU A 560 -10.44 -33.95 -10.21
N LYS A 561 -9.75 -34.94 -10.77
CA LYS A 561 -9.80 -36.33 -10.32
C LYS A 561 -9.25 -36.48 -8.90
N ALA A 562 -8.10 -35.86 -8.60
CA ALA A 562 -7.54 -35.89 -7.26
C ALA A 562 -8.43 -35.19 -6.23
N LEU A 563 -9.08 -34.09 -6.61
CA LEU A 563 -10.03 -33.36 -5.77
C LEU A 563 -11.29 -34.20 -5.48
N ALA A 564 -11.80 -34.91 -6.48
CA ALA A 564 -12.93 -35.82 -6.31
C ALA A 564 -12.59 -36.99 -5.37
N LEU A 565 -11.40 -37.57 -5.53
CA LEU A 565 -10.90 -38.63 -4.64
C LEU A 565 -10.63 -38.12 -3.22
N GLY A 566 -10.04 -36.93 -3.07
CA GLY A 566 -9.79 -36.30 -1.77
C GLY A 566 -11.10 -36.00 -1.02
N LYS A 567 -12.13 -35.53 -1.72
CA LYS A 567 -13.49 -35.38 -1.14
C LYS A 567 -14.06 -36.70 -0.65
N LEU A 568 -13.95 -37.75 -1.47
CA LEU A 568 -14.46 -39.08 -1.12
C LEU A 568 -13.76 -39.65 0.12
N GLU A 569 -12.42 -39.55 0.19
CA GLU A 569 -11.62 -40.06 1.31
C GLU A 569 -11.92 -39.33 2.62
N VAL A 570 -12.02 -37.99 2.58
CA VAL A 570 -12.42 -37.19 3.75
C VAL A 570 -13.82 -37.56 4.22
N GLU A 571 -14.75 -37.81 3.30
CA GLU A 571 -16.12 -38.18 3.65
C GLU A 571 -16.22 -39.59 4.25
N GLU A 572 -15.47 -40.55 3.72
CA GLU A 572 -15.31 -41.87 4.32
C GLU A 572 -14.71 -41.80 5.72
N ARG A 573 -13.65 -41.00 5.90
CA ARG A 573 -12.99 -40.78 7.19
C ARG A 573 -13.98 -40.22 8.20
N ARG A 574 -14.77 -39.22 7.82
CA ARG A 574 -15.84 -38.66 8.68
C ARG A 574 -16.90 -39.67 9.06
N LYS A 575 -17.35 -40.52 8.12
CA LYS A 575 -18.30 -41.61 8.42
C LYS A 575 -17.72 -42.65 9.38
N LYS A 576 -16.40 -42.90 9.32
CA LYS A 576 -15.69 -43.80 10.25
C LYS A 576 -15.55 -43.14 11.63
N GLU A 577 -15.17 -41.87 11.68
CA GLU A 577 -15.10 -41.08 12.92
C GLU A 577 -16.46 -40.96 13.59
N GLU A 578 -17.53 -40.67 12.85
CA GLU A 578 -18.89 -40.61 13.39
C GLU A 578 -19.33 -41.95 13.98
N ARG A 579 -19.03 -43.07 13.31
CA ARG A 579 -19.29 -44.40 13.84
C ARG A 579 -18.49 -44.69 15.11
N ASN A 580 -17.21 -44.31 15.15
CA ASN A 580 -16.35 -44.47 16.31
C ASN A 580 -16.81 -43.59 17.48
N ILE A 581 -17.23 -42.36 17.21
CA ILE A 581 -17.79 -41.45 18.21
C ILE A 581 -19.09 -42.02 18.76
N ARG A 582 -20.03 -42.46 17.91
CA ARG A 582 -21.29 -43.09 18.36
C ARG A 582 -21.08 -44.37 19.17
N ARG A 583 -20.02 -45.13 18.87
CA ARG A 583 -19.65 -46.36 19.59
C ARG A 583 -18.95 -46.10 20.92
N ASN A 584 -18.23 -44.98 21.04
CA ASN A 584 -17.42 -44.63 22.22
C ASN A 584 -18.05 -43.53 23.10
N GLN A 585 -19.08 -42.82 22.63
CA GLN A 585 -19.91 -41.93 23.43
C GLN A 585 -21.21 -42.65 23.82
N HIS A 586 -21.18 -43.30 24.97
CA HIS A 586 -22.38 -43.52 25.76
C HIS A 586 -22.28 -42.63 27.01
N ASP A 587 -23.42 -42.05 27.41
CA ASP A 587 -23.64 -41.41 28.72
C ASP A 587 -23.23 -39.94 28.91
N PHE A 588 -23.67 -39.02 28.04
CA PHE A 588 -23.85 -37.62 28.46
C PHE A 588 -25.32 -37.22 28.36
N LYS A 589 -25.94 -36.94 29.50
CA LYS A 589 -27.35 -36.49 29.57
C LYS A 589 -27.40 -34.96 29.60
N SER A 590 -28.52 -34.39 29.15
CA SER A 590 -28.75 -32.94 29.25
C SER A 590 -28.69 -32.52 30.72
N GLY A 591 -27.67 -31.76 31.10
CA GLY A 591 -27.36 -31.39 32.49
C GLY A 591 -25.91 -31.66 32.91
N ASP A 592 -25.17 -32.50 32.16
CA ASP A 592 -23.78 -32.78 32.48
C ASP A 592 -22.89 -31.53 32.31
N PRO A 593 -22.02 -31.20 33.29
CA PRO A 593 -21.07 -30.09 33.19
C PRO A 593 -20.13 -30.24 31.99
N LEU A 594 -19.70 -31.47 31.69
CA LEU A 594 -18.83 -31.79 30.55
C LEU A 594 -19.53 -31.66 29.19
N LEU A 595 -20.84 -31.94 29.13
CA LEU A 595 -21.64 -31.70 27.92
C LEU A 595 -21.89 -30.21 27.70
N SER A 596 -22.11 -29.46 28.78
CA SER A 596 -22.28 -27.99 28.72
C SER A 596 -20.97 -27.29 28.35
N TYR A 597 -19.85 -27.75 28.90
CA TYR A 597 -18.51 -27.27 28.57
C TYR A 597 -18.11 -27.61 27.11
N SER A 598 -18.38 -28.82 26.62
CA SER A 598 -18.12 -29.17 25.21
C SER A 598 -18.99 -28.39 24.21
N LYS A 599 -20.22 -28.00 24.61
CA LYS A 599 -21.06 -27.07 23.84
C LYS A 599 -20.47 -25.66 23.81
N MET A 600 -19.85 -25.19 24.89
CA MET A 600 -19.09 -23.91 24.93
C MET A 600 -17.81 -23.96 24.10
N MET A 601 -17.13 -25.11 24.06
CA MET A 601 -15.88 -25.32 23.31
C MET A 601 -16.11 -25.74 21.85
N ARG A 602 -17.35 -25.68 21.36
CA ARG A 602 -17.68 -26.03 19.98
C ARG A 602 -17.04 -25.02 19.03
N ALA A 603 -16.30 -25.52 18.04
CA ALA A 603 -15.71 -24.68 17.01
C ALA A 603 -16.78 -23.79 16.36
N LYS A 604 -16.45 -22.51 16.14
CA LYS A 604 -17.30 -21.59 15.39
C LYS A 604 -17.57 -22.17 14.00
N ARG A 605 -18.76 -21.90 13.45
CA ARG A 605 -19.17 -22.42 12.14
C ARG A 605 -18.14 -22.11 11.04
N GLN A 606 -17.55 -20.91 11.07
CA GLN A 606 -16.50 -20.49 10.13
C GLN A 606 -15.24 -21.36 10.23
N ALA A 607 -14.76 -21.66 11.44
CA ALA A 607 -13.59 -22.52 11.66
C ALA A 607 -13.86 -23.97 11.20
N LEU A 608 -15.10 -24.44 11.36
CA LEU A 608 -15.55 -25.73 10.84
C LEU A 608 -15.57 -25.76 9.31
N GLU A 609 -16.03 -24.70 8.64
CA GLU A 609 -15.98 -24.62 7.18
C GLU A 609 -14.54 -24.56 6.65
N MET A 610 -13.66 -23.77 7.29
CA MET A 610 -12.24 -23.73 6.94
C MET A 610 -11.58 -25.10 7.11
N ALA A 611 -11.79 -25.77 8.26
CA ALA A 611 -11.25 -27.11 8.50
C ALA A 611 -11.76 -28.14 7.47
N LYS A 612 -13.03 -28.03 7.04
CA LYS A 612 -13.57 -28.94 6.03
C LYS A 612 -12.90 -28.78 4.68
N VAL A 613 -12.65 -27.54 4.29
CA VAL A 613 -11.96 -27.21 3.05
C VAL A 613 -10.52 -27.73 3.16
N SER A 614 -9.78 -27.31 4.20
CA SER A 614 -8.39 -27.73 4.43
C SER A 614 -8.18 -29.24 4.44
N ASP A 615 -9.11 -30.01 5.03
CA ASP A 615 -9.08 -31.49 5.00
C ASP A 615 -9.08 -32.06 3.59
N VAL A 616 -10.00 -31.57 2.74
CA VAL A 616 -10.14 -32.02 1.36
C VAL A 616 -8.88 -31.70 0.56
N LEU A 617 -8.31 -30.53 0.81
CA LEU A 617 -7.13 -30.05 0.10
C LEU A 617 -5.89 -30.83 0.50
N LEU A 618 -5.73 -31.12 1.79
CA LEU A 618 -4.67 -31.99 2.29
C LEU A 618 -4.72 -33.37 1.63
N GLU A 619 -5.88 -34.01 1.60
CA GLU A 619 -6.02 -35.33 0.95
C GLU A 619 -5.83 -35.26 -0.56
N THR A 620 -6.33 -34.21 -1.20
CA THR A 620 -6.09 -33.96 -2.64
C THR A 620 -4.61 -33.83 -2.94
N THR A 621 -3.85 -33.09 -2.13
CA THR A 621 -2.41 -32.94 -2.26
C THR A 621 -1.68 -34.26 -2.03
N LYS A 622 -2.06 -35.05 -1.02
CA LYS A 622 -1.51 -36.40 -0.82
C LYS A 622 -1.75 -37.31 -2.02
N ILE A 623 -2.93 -37.24 -2.63
CA ILE A 623 -3.28 -38.03 -3.83
C ILE A 623 -2.42 -37.59 -5.03
N LEU A 624 -2.25 -36.28 -5.22
CA LEU A 624 -1.38 -35.74 -6.26
C LEU A 624 0.10 -36.12 -6.05
N MET A 625 0.60 -36.08 -4.81
CA MET A 625 1.97 -36.47 -4.51
C MET A 625 2.21 -37.99 -4.58
N SER A 626 1.23 -38.81 -4.18
CA SER A 626 1.34 -40.27 -4.23
C SER A 626 1.23 -40.83 -5.66
N GLY A 627 0.43 -40.21 -6.53
CA GLY A 627 0.43 -40.50 -7.97
C GLY A 627 1.73 -40.10 -8.68
N TYR A 628 2.50 -39.18 -8.09
CA TYR A 628 3.84 -38.79 -8.54
C TYR A 628 4.92 -39.73 -7.99
N ALA A 629 4.74 -40.25 -6.76
CA ALA A 629 5.66 -41.19 -6.12
C ALA A 629 5.82 -42.53 -6.87
N THR A 630 4.87 -42.92 -7.73
CA THR A 630 5.00 -44.11 -8.58
C THR A 630 6.04 -43.98 -9.71
N TYR A 631 6.65 -42.80 -9.91
CA TYR A 631 7.77 -42.60 -10.86
C TYR A 631 9.16 -42.58 -10.19
N LEU A 632 9.22 -42.53 -8.85
CA LEU A 632 10.47 -42.53 -8.08
C LEU A 632 10.29 -43.43 -6.87
N ASN A 633 10.46 -44.75 -7.07
CA ASN A 633 10.25 -45.72 -5.99
C ASN A 633 11.57 -46.29 -5.46
N HIS A 634 11.60 -46.50 -4.13
CA HIS A 634 12.56 -47.22 -3.26
C HIS A 634 13.62 -46.41 -2.48
N HIS A 635 13.30 -46.02 -1.24
CA HIS A 635 14.00 -46.45 -0.01
C HIS A 635 13.43 -45.74 1.26
N PHE A 636 13.46 -46.47 2.40
CA PHE A 636 13.56 -45.98 3.79
C PHE A 636 12.28 -45.42 4.47
N ILE A 637 11.82 -45.81 5.68
CA ILE A 637 12.27 -46.69 6.78
C ILE A 637 11.03 -47.21 7.52
N ASN A 638 11.05 -48.50 7.92
CA ASN A 638 10.38 -48.99 9.12
C ASN A 638 11.42 -49.10 10.25
N SER A 639 11.20 -48.45 11.39
CA SER A 639 11.46 -48.99 12.74
C SER A 639 11.55 -47.89 13.81
N VAL A 640 11.35 -48.34 15.05
CA VAL A 640 11.61 -47.70 16.35
C VAL A 640 10.47 -46.84 16.93
N LEU A 641 9.68 -47.43 17.83
CA LEU A 641 9.79 -47.19 19.29
C LEU A 641 8.67 -47.93 20.06
N ASN A 642 9.06 -49.08 20.62
CA ASN A 642 8.44 -49.69 21.79
C ASN A 642 9.25 -49.29 23.04
N ASN A 643 8.52 -49.30 24.17
CA ASN A 643 8.94 -49.19 25.58
C ASN A 643 8.91 -47.81 26.21
N GLN A 644 7.89 -47.61 27.08
CA GLN A 644 8.07 -47.03 28.41
C GLN A 644 6.96 -47.53 29.36
N HIS A 645 7.35 -47.80 30.60
CA HIS A 645 6.61 -48.49 31.65
C HIS A 645 5.38 -47.75 32.21
N ASP A 646 4.53 -48.55 32.85
CA ASP A 646 3.15 -48.27 33.24
C ASP A 646 2.98 -47.36 34.46
N PHE A 647 2.12 -46.34 34.29
CA PHE A 647 1.32 -45.79 35.39
C PHE A 647 0.05 -46.63 35.53
N LYS A 648 -0.30 -47.05 36.74
CA LYS A 648 -1.48 -47.91 36.98
C LYS A 648 -2.80 -47.13 36.82
N SER A 649 -3.83 -47.85 36.38
CA SER A 649 -5.18 -47.32 36.15
C SER A 649 -5.82 -46.83 37.44
N GLY A 650 -6.09 -45.52 37.52
CA GLY A 650 -6.77 -44.89 38.66
C GLY A 650 -6.22 -43.51 39.06
N ASP A 651 -5.00 -43.15 38.63
CA ASP A 651 -4.38 -41.88 39.03
C ASP A 651 -4.99 -40.65 38.32
N PRO A 652 -5.34 -39.56 39.03
CA PRO A 652 -5.84 -38.33 38.42
C PRO A 652 -4.83 -37.69 37.46
N LEU A 653 -3.53 -37.76 37.79
CA LEU A 653 -2.43 -37.27 36.96
C LEU A 653 -2.19 -38.11 35.69
N LEU A 654 -2.52 -39.41 35.72
CA LEU A 654 -2.49 -40.26 34.52
C LEU A 654 -3.65 -39.92 33.57
N SER A 655 -4.82 -39.58 34.12
CA SER A 655 -6.00 -39.20 33.34
C SER A 655 -5.82 -37.82 32.70
N TYR A 656 -5.24 -36.87 33.46
CA TYR A 656 -4.88 -35.55 32.97
C TYR A 656 -3.76 -35.60 31.92
N SER A 657 -2.70 -36.40 32.14
CA SER A 657 -1.63 -36.58 31.15
C SER A 657 -2.10 -37.32 29.89
N LYS A 658 -3.07 -38.24 29.98
CA LYS A 658 -3.71 -38.89 28.81
C LYS A 658 -4.60 -37.94 28.01
N MET A 659 -5.23 -36.94 28.64
CA MET A 659 -5.99 -35.88 27.96
C MET A 659 -5.08 -34.85 27.28
N MET A 660 -3.93 -34.55 27.88
CA MET A 660 -2.97 -33.55 27.38
C MET A 660 -1.86 -34.16 26.50
N ARG A 661 -1.84 -35.49 26.32
CA ARG A 661 -0.86 -36.17 25.48
C ARG A 661 -1.11 -35.79 24.02
N ALA A 662 -0.12 -35.18 23.37
CA ALA A 662 -0.10 -35.12 21.91
C ALA A 662 -0.27 -36.56 21.39
N LYS A 663 -1.29 -36.78 20.55
CA LYS A 663 -1.59 -38.10 19.98
C LYS A 663 -0.30 -38.69 19.39
N ARG A 664 -0.11 -40.01 19.45
CA ARG A 664 1.10 -40.65 18.86
C ARG A 664 1.28 -40.23 17.40
N GLN A 665 0.18 -40.04 16.66
CA GLN A 665 0.15 -39.45 15.32
C GLN A 665 0.55 -37.97 15.25
N ALA A 666 0.23 -37.13 16.24
CA ALA A 666 0.67 -35.73 16.27
C ALA A 666 2.17 -35.63 16.63
N LEU A 667 2.67 -36.56 17.45
CA LEU A 667 4.10 -36.70 17.75
C LEU A 667 4.88 -37.28 16.57
N GLU A 668 4.28 -38.22 15.82
CA GLU A 668 4.81 -38.71 14.54
C GLU A 668 4.77 -37.62 13.48
N MET A 669 3.69 -36.84 13.37
CA MET A 669 3.60 -35.70 12.47
C MET A 669 4.58 -34.60 12.85
N ALA A 670 4.78 -34.31 14.14
CA ALA A 670 5.78 -33.35 14.58
C ALA A 670 7.21 -33.83 14.28
N LYS A 671 7.51 -35.12 14.53
CA LYS A 671 8.82 -35.71 14.20
C LYS A 671 9.05 -35.80 12.70
N VAL A 672 8.03 -36.14 11.91
CA VAL A 672 8.08 -36.17 10.45
C VAL A 672 8.18 -34.75 9.90
N SER A 673 7.50 -33.77 10.49
CA SER A 673 7.65 -32.35 10.13
C SER A 673 9.02 -31.81 10.51
N ASP A 674 9.61 -32.18 11.64
CA ASP A 674 10.97 -31.79 12.02
C ASP A 674 12.02 -32.43 11.11
N VAL A 675 11.86 -33.72 10.80
CA VAL A 675 12.72 -34.41 9.84
C VAL A 675 12.54 -33.84 8.44
N LEU A 676 11.31 -33.55 7.99
CA LEU A 676 11.05 -32.89 6.70
C LEU A 676 11.63 -31.48 6.69
N LEU A 677 11.51 -30.72 7.78
CA LEU A 677 12.08 -29.38 7.88
C LEU A 677 13.60 -29.40 7.82
N GLU A 678 14.26 -30.30 8.54
CA GLU A 678 15.73 -30.43 8.52
C GLU A 678 16.23 -31.05 7.21
N THR A 679 15.51 -32.01 6.64
CA THR A 679 15.84 -32.58 5.32
C THR A 679 15.64 -31.53 4.22
N THR A 680 14.60 -30.69 4.31
CA THR A 680 14.37 -29.57 3.39
C THR A 680 15.44 -28.49 3.56
N LYS A 681 15.86 -28.19 4.79
CA LYS A 681 17.01 -27.29 5.06
C LYS A 681 18.32 -27.85 4.50
N ILE A 682 18.57 -29.16 4.60
CA ILE A 682 19.76 -29.81 4.02
C ILE A 682 19.70 -29.79 2.49
N LEU A 683 18.54 -30.09 1.90
CA LEU A 683 18.28 -30.02 0.45
C LEU A 683 18.34 -28.59 -0.12
N MET A 684 18.04 -27.57 0.69
CA MET A 684 18.12 -26.15 0.32
C MET A 684 19.50 -25.53 0.58
N SER A 685 20.20 -25.90 1.66
CA SER A 685 21.53 -25.37 2.02
C SER A 685 22.68 -26.08 1.31
N GLY A 686 22.46 -27.29 0.78
CA GLY A 686 23.39 -28.00 -0.10
C GLY A 686 24.58 -28.66 0.60
N GLY A 687 24.58 -28.78 1.93
CA GLY A 687 25.65 -29.46 2.68
C GLY A 687 25.63 -30.98 2.46
N GLY A 688 26.61 -31.50 1.69
CA GLY A 688 26.84 -32.94 1.53
C GLY A 688 26.10 -33.64 0.39
N LEU A 689 25.53 -32.90 -0.57
CA LEU A 689 24.77 -33.43 -1.71
C LEU A 689 25.36 -32.98 -3.06
N ASP A 690 25.32 -33.86 -4.07
CA ASP A 690 25.74 -33.57 -5.44
C ASP A 690 24.75 -32.61 -6.14
N ASN A 691 25.22 -31.86 -7.14
CA ASN A 691 24.47 -30.74 -7.74
C ASN A 691 23.12 -31.10 -8.38
N GLY A 692 22.86 -32.38 -8.67
CA GLY A 692 21.57 -32.87 -9.22
C GLY A 692 20.54 -33.26 -8.17
N GLU A 693 20.92 -33.32 -6.88
CA GLU A 693 20.07 -33.80 -5.78
C GLU A 693 19.57 -32.65 -4.87
N LYS A 694 19.91 -31.40 -5.21
CA LYS A 694 19.42 -30.20 -4.54
C LYS A 694 17.98 -29.90 -4.97
N LEU A 695 17.14 -29.49 -4.02
CA LEU A 695 15.83 -28.95 -4.36
C LEU A 695 16.00 -27.57 -5.05
N PRO A 696 15.22 -27.26 -6.09
CA PRO A 696 15.25 -25.92 -6.69
C PRO A 696 14.87 -24.87 -5.64
N LEU A 697 15.66 -23.81 -5.51
CA LEU A 697 15.55 -22.75 -4.50
C LEU A 697 14.23 -21.93 -4.51
N HIS A 698 13.24 -22.28 -5.32
CA HIS A 698 12.09 -21.42 -5.67
C HIS A 698 10.74 -22.16 -5.67
N LEU A 699 10.33 -22.71 -4.53
CA LEU A 699 8.93 -23.07 -4.30
C LEU A 699 8.21 -21.88 -3.65
N ASP A 700 7.69 -20.98 -4.49
CA ASP A 700 7.07 -19.74 -4.07
C ASP A 700 5.54 -19.91 -3.83
N ILE A 701 4.99 -19.05 -2.97
CA ILE A 701 3.56 -19.01 -2.61
C ILE A 701 2.65 -18.92 -3.86
N PRO A 702 3.01 -18.17 -4.92
CA PRO A 702 2.26 -18.18 -6.18
C PRO A 702 2.17 -19.56 -6.82
N THR A 703 3.24 -20.35 -6.81
CA THR A 703 3.20 -21.74 -7.31
C THR A 703 2.26 -22.58 -6.45
N LEU A 704 2.24 -22.39 -5.13
CA LEU A 704 1.32 -23.07 -4.21
C LEU A 704 -0.15 -22.63 -4.36
N GLN A 705 -0.42 -21.34 -4.58
CA GLN A 705 -1.75 -20.77 -4.84
C GLN A 705 -2.32 -21.25 -6.18
N ARG A 706 -1.45 -21.40 -7.18
CA ARG A 706 -1.79 -21.91 -8.52
C ARG A 706 -2.06 -23.41 -8.49
N LEU A 707 -1.38 -24.13 -7.59
CA LEU A 707 -1.61 -25.55 -7.32
C LEU A 707 -2.92 -25.81 -6.55
N LEU A 708 -3.39 -24.82 -5.78
CA LEU A 708 -4.51 -24.99 -4.87
C LEU A 708 -5.52 -23.83 -4.99
N PRO A 709 -6.18 -23.65 -6.15
CA PRO A 709 -6.98 -22.45 -6.46
C PRO A 709 -8.27 -22.31 -5.64
N GLN A 710 -8.66 -23.35 -4.89
CA GLN A 710 -9.85 -23.36 -4.03
C GLN A 710 -9.54 -23.02 -2.56
N ILE A 711 -8.26 -22.85 -2.23
CA ILE A 711 -7.77 -22.36 -0.93
C ILE A 711 -7.05 -21.07 -1.20
N ASP A 712 -7.30 -20.10 -0.36
CA ASP A 712 -6.38 -19.00 -0.24
C ASP A 712 -5.15 -19.51 0.53
N VAL A 713 -4.03 -19.68 -0.17
CA VAL A 713 -2.71 -20.06 0.35
C VAL A 713 -1.92 -18.81 0.76
N SER A 714 -2.50 -17.60 0.57
CA SER A 714 -1.92 -16.33 0.98
C SER A 714 -2.27 -15.90 2.42
N THR A 715 -3.16 -16.64 3.09
CA THR A 715 -3.49 -16.53 4.53
C THR A 715 -3.08 -17.77 5.29
#